data_AF-A0A7K0LH36-F1
#
_entry.id   AF-A0A7K0LH36-F1
#
_cell.length_a   1.000
_cell.length_b   1.000
_cell.length_c   1.000
_cell.angle_alpha   90.00
_cell.angle_beta   90.00
_cell.angle_gamma   90.00
#
_symmetry.space_group_name_H-M   'P 1'
#
loop_
_entity.id
_entity.type
_entity.pdbx_description
1 polymer ?
#
loop_
_entity_poly.entity_id
_entity_poly.type
_entity_poly.pdbx_seq_one_letter_code
_entity_poly.pdbx_strand_id
1 'polypeptide(L)'
;ISLFASGGCPNVVVDVVGWFAPGTPTSAGGFFGVNPYRLLDSRSAGQVPCVGGTRTYHLTAAGVDGSAVPSESRAVALNVTVTGPAGAGYITVSPTGAQRPTASNLNYVAGQTVPNGVLVKVGSSQSVDIFASGGCPDLIVDVVGGFASSPLDLVSGCTASDLLVSACSTFIQSSIAPPSTEIGAVDGASSVSADGRYVAFAAGTTSQIFRRDIFTGITTLASHAPDGSLGDDSSYTPVISADGRYVAFTSDASNLQLAEKTTFNTEIYRWDAIGNTVLRLETGIGGDEANGDVWSPSISDDGNRIAFLSDTDNFVVSPPYLNYALVSDAFVIDVTGGTTILASRTPLTISPPDGVDSAVISGDGRFVAYETVDPLASFDTNESSDIYRRELSNNNWEWVTRRPAGGPSAAGATEPTISRDGGLIAFASTSAEFDLNASDTALTQDIFVRDMASDSITRASVAPNGFVLNGDSYSPRISASGRMVAYLTDATNAVPSDAAGRTDLIVRDRTRGTNTRAAVAPDISESSAFIDSPVLSADGKYAGWSTATSYTPGDTDNVQDSFLRFLASDISLSSISPTSFSTSSAPTVTLTGVGFADDALPVVDGQGVSISNVVINAGGTTLTFTLTISAVDSIGRHDIWVRNPGGASWSAAGAAAVGRTGLLRVG
;
A
#
# COMPACT_ATOMS: atom_id res chain seq x y z
N ILE A 1 -12.76 7.63 -27.88
CA ILE A 1 -12.28 6.96 -29.11
C ILE A 1 -11.88 8.05 -30.08
N SER A 2 -10.63 8.05 -30.54
CA SER A 2 -10.15 8.95 -31.59
C SER A 2 -9.90 8.12 -32.85
N LEU A 3 -10.30 8.64 -34.02
CA LEU A 3 -10.19 7.93 -35.29
C LEU A 3 -9.15 8.62 -36.18
N PHE A 4 -8.30 7.82 -36.82
CA PHE A 4 -7.30 8.29 -37.77
C PHE A 4 -7.48 7.56 -39.11
N ALA A 5 -7.46 8.31 -40.21
CA ALA A 5 -7.46 7.77 -41.57
C ALA A 5 -6.23 8.32 -42.31
N SER A 6 -5.37 7.43 -42.80
CA SER A 6 -4.09 7.78 -43.45
C SER A 6 -4.22 8.25 -44.91
N GLY A 7 -5.43 8.35 -45.45
CA GLY A 7 -5.66 8.84 -46.81
C GLY A 7 -7.15 8.93 -47.17
N GLY A 8 -7.55 10.09 -47.72
CA GLY A 8 -8.96 10.40 -48.02
C GLY A 8 -9.79 10.69 -46.77
N CYS A 9 -11.01 11.22 -46.97
CA CYS A 9 -12.03 11.34 -45.93
C CYS A 9 -13.08 10.23 -46.15
N PRO A 10 -12.87 9.00 -45.67
CA PRO A 10 -13.87 7.93 -45.77
C PRO A 10 -15.09 8.26 -44.90
N ASN A 11 -16.26 7.83 -45.34
CA ASN A 11 -17.41 7.75 -44.45
C ASN A 11 -17.19 6.57 -43.49
N VAL A 12 -17.32 6.82 -42.18
CA VAL A 12 -17.09 5.81 -41.13
C VAL A 12 -18.34 5.69 -40.26
N VAL A 13 -18.69 4.45 -39.91
CA VAL A 13 -19.70 4.11 -38.90
C VAL A 13 -18.97 3.42 -37.75
N VAL A 14 -19.31 3.77 -36.51
CA VAL A 14 -18.69 3.19 -35.30
C VAL A 14 -19.78 2.71 -34.35
N ASP A 15 -19.83 1.41 -34.13
CA ASP A 15 -20.70 0.76 -33.16
C ASP A 15 -19.88 0.32 -31.94
N VAL A 16 -20.33 0.68 -30.74
CA VAL A 16 -19.71 0.23 -29.48
C VAL A 16 -20.44 -1.02 -29.00
N VAL A 17 -19.82 -2.18 -29.18
CA VAL A 17 -20.40 -3.50 -28.84
C VAL A 17 -20.15 -3.90 -27.37
N GLY A 18 -19.34 -3.14 -26.64
CA GLY A 18 -19.07 -3.33 -25.21
C GLY A 18 -17.90 -2.47 -24.73
N TRP A 19 -17.61 -2.54 -23.43
CA TRP A 19 -16.44 -1.93 -22.80
C TRP A 19 -15.91 -2.84 -21.69
N PHE A 20 -14.62 -2.75 -21.41
CA PHE A 20 -13.99 -3.37 -20.23
C PHE A 20 -13.69 -2.28 -19.21
N ALA A 21 -13.86 -2.57 -17.92
CA ALA A 21 -13.51 -1.62 -16.87
C ALA A 21 -11.99 -1.36 -16.86
N PRO A 22 -11.55 -0.09 -16.72
CA PRO A 22 -10.14 0.21 -16.53
C PRO A 22 -9.65 -0.31 -15.17
N GLY A 23 -8.41 -0.78 -15.12
CA GLY A 23 -7.77 -1.35 -13.93
C GLY A 23 -7.31 -2.79 -14.13
N THR A 24 -6.56 -3.30 -13.15
CA THR A 24 -6.01 -4.66 -13.18
C THR A 24 -7.11 -5.70 -12.88
N PRO A 25 -7.26 -6.76 -13.69
CA PRO A 25 -8.11 -7.90 -13.39
C PRO A 25 -7.92 -8.47 -11.98
N THR A 26 -8.95 -8.34 -11.14
CA THR A 26 -9.01 -8.92 -9.79
C THR A 26 -9.60 -10.34 -9.78
N SER A 27 -9.85 -10.92 -10.96
CA SER A 27 -10.44 -12.25 -11.12
C SER A 27 -9.77 -12.97 -12.29
N ALA A 28 -9.56 -14.27 -12.14
CA ALA A 28 -9.07 -15.14 -13.21
C ALA A 28 -9.98 -15.03 -14.45
N GLY A 29 -9.37 -14.90 -15.63
CA GLY A 29 -10.08 -14.68 -16.89
C GLY A 29 -10.57 -13.24 -17.12
N GLY A 30 -10.26 -12.28 -16.24
CA GLY A 30 -10.48 -10.87 -16.54
C GLY A 30 -9.54 -10.37 -17.63
N PHE A 31 -10.03 -9.47 -18.48
CA PHE A 31 -9.30 -8.86 -19.58
C PHE A 31 -8.52 -7.63 -19.11
N PHE A 32 -7.29 -7.48 -19.59
CA PHE A 32 -6.51 -6.25 -19.49
C PHE A 32 -6.04 -5.83 -20.88
N GLY A 33 -6.15 -4.54 -21.19
CA GLY A 33 -5.56 -3.97 -22.39
C GLY A 33 -4.05 -3.80 -22.24
N VAL A 34 -3.32 -3.87 -23.35
CA VAL A 34 -1.94 -3.37 -23.46
C VAL A 34 -1.90 -2.25 -24.48
N ASN A 35 -0.84 -1.43 -24.47
CA ASN A 35 -0.55 -0.57 -25.62
C ASN A 35 -0.42 -1.46 -26.87
N PRO A 36 -1.23 -1.28 -27.93
CA PRO A 36 -1.25 -2.24 -29.02
C PRO A 36 0.09 -2.30 -29.76
N TYR A 37 0.74 -3.47 -29.73
CA TYR A 37 2.06 -3.67 -30.32
C TYR A 37 2.04 -4.71 -31.44
N ARG A 38 2.94 -4.51 -32.40
CA ARG A 38 3.10 -5.39 -33.57
C ARG A 38 3.92 -6.62 -33.18
N LEU A 39 3.25 -7.76 -33.04
CA LEU A 39 3.91 -9.07 -32.87
C LEU A 39 4.57 -9.56 -34.16
N LEU A 40 3.96 -9.24 -35.31
CA LEU A 40 4.41 -9.68 -36.63
C LEU A 40 4.01 -8.66 -37.70
N ASP A 41 4.93 -8.34 -38.62
CA ASP A 41 4.62 -7.76 -39.93
C ASP A 41 5.56 -8.36 -40.99
N SER A 42 5.10 -9.41 -41.70
CA SER A 42 5.93 -10.13 -42.68
C SER A 42 6.23 -9.34 -43.95
N ARG A 43 5.58 -8.17 -44.15
CA ARG A 43 5.90 -7.26 -45.26
C ARG A 43 7.26 -6.58 -45.06
N SER A 44 7.79 -6.58 -43.84
CA SER A 44 9.04 -5.93 -43.46
C SER A 44 10.22 -6.56 -44.20
N ALA A 45 10.80 -5.81 -45.14
CA ALA A 45 11.70 -6.33 -46.15
C ALA A 45 12.91 -7.08 -45.57
N GLY A 46 12.95 -8.40 -45.80
CA GLY A 46 14.13 -9.23 -45.58
C GLY A 46 14.33 -9.82 -44.18
N GLN A 47 13.46 -9.55 -43.20
CA GLN A 47 13.67 -10.02 -41.82
C GLN A 47 12.68 -11.09 -41.32
N VAL A 48 11.44 -11.14 -41.83
CA VAL A 48 10.46 -12.16 -41.40
C VAL A 48 9.84 -12.85 -42.62
N PRO A 49 10.09 -14.16 -42.85
CA PRO A 49 9.46 -14.84 -43.98
C PRO A 49 7.96 -14.98 -43.77
N CYS A 50 7.18 -14.87 -44.85
CA CYS A 50 5.74 -15.12 -44.86
C CYS A 50 5.37 -16.48 -44.25
N VAL A 51 4.12 -16.61 -43.80
CA VAL A 51 3.69 -17.76 -43.00
C VAL A 51 3.18 -18.86 -43.92
N GLY A 52 4.07 -19.74 -44.37
CA GLY A 52 3.70 -21.01 -45.00
C GLY A 52 3.68 -22.15 -43.97
N GLY A 53 2.56 -22.86 -43.84
CA GLY A 53 2.41 -23.90 -42.81
C GLY A 53 2.19 -23.32 -41.41
N THR A 54 2.54 -24.08 -40.37
CA THR A 54 2.45 -23.63 -38.97
C THR A 54 3.75 -22.96 -38.54
N ARG A 55 3.66 -21.82 -37.87
CA ARG A 55 4.78 -21.12 -37.24
C ARG A 55 4.45 -20.67 -35.82
N THR A 56 5.40 -20.82 -34.91
CA THR A 56 5.30 -20.42 -33.51
C THR A 56 5.77 -18.98 -33.34
N TYR A 57 5.02 -18.18 -32.58
CA TYR A 57 5.33 -16.79 -32.24
C TYR A 57 5.31 -16.63 -30.72
N HIS A 58 6.44 -16.24 -30.14
CA HIS A 58 6.54 -15.89 -28.73
C HIS A 58 5.92 -14.50 -28.51
N LEU A 59 5.00 -14.41 -27.55
CA LEU A 59 4.33 -13.16 -27.20
C LEU A 59 5.28 -12.19 -26.48
N THR A 60 6.33 -12.72 -25.84
CA THR A 60 7.45 -11.94 -25.30
C THR A 60 8.39 -11.48 -26.41
N ALA A 61 8.13 -10.31 -26.99
CA ALA A 61 9.09 -9.61 -27.85
C ALA A 61 10.03 -8.78 -26.96
N ALA A 62 11.30 -9.20 -26.86
CA ALA A 62 12.31 -8.40 -26.18
C ALA A 62 12.65 -7.14 -27.01
N GLY A 63 12.72 -5.97 -26.35
CA GLY A 63 13.23 -4.73 -26.95
C GLY A 63 12.20 -3.66 -27.33
N VAL A 64 10.97 -3.69 -26.79
CA VAL A 64 10.05 -2.54 -26.81
C VAL A 64 9.45 -2.35 -25.42
N ASP A 65 9.82 -1.26 -24.75
CA ASP A 65 9.37 -0.98 -23.37
C ASP A 65 7.84 -0.91 -23.27
N GLY A 66 7.31 -1.41 -22.16
CA GLY A 66 5.87 -1.39 -21.83
C GLY A 66 4.96 -2.27 -22.71
N SER A 67 5.50 -3.11 -23.60
CA SER A 67 4.72 -3.85 -24.62
C SER A 67 4.75 -5.38 -24.51
N ALA A 68 5.16 -5.95 -23.37
CA ALA A 68 5.11 -7.40 -23.18
C ALA A 68 3.71 -7.87 -22.76
N VAL A 69 3.24 -8.99 -23.34
CA VAL A 69 2.16 -9.78 -22.72
C VAL A 69 2.71 -10.39 -21.41
N PRO A 70 2.08 -10.15 -20.25
CA PRO A 70 2.53 -10.71 -18.98
C PRO A 70 2.52 -12.25 -18.95
N SER A 71 3.45 -12.83 -18.21
CA SER A 71 3.76 -14.27 -18.19
C SER A 71 2.64 -15.19 -17.66
N GLU A 72 1.78 -14.61 -16.85
CA GLU A 72 0.61 -15.15 -16.20
C GLU A 72 -0.64 -15.09 -17.11
N SER A 73 -0.51 -14.53 -18.32
CA SER A 73 -1.53 -14.63 -19.36
C SER A 73 -1.81 -16.08 -19.74
N ARG A 74 -3.09 -16.45 -19.82
CA ARG A 74 -3.55 -17.77 -20.30
C ARG A 74 -4.37 -17.68 -21.58
N ALA A 75 -4.78 -16.48 -21.98
CA ALA A 75 -5.21 -16.17 -23.33
C ALA A 75 -4.79 -14.75 -23.73
N VAL A 76 -4.78 -14.48 -25.03
CA VAL A 76 -4.52 -13.15 -25.62
C VAL A 76 -5.59 -12.77 -26.62
N ALA A 77 -5.83 -11.46 -26.73
CA ALA A 77 -6.60 -10.83 -27.78
C ALA A 77 -5.64 -10.29 -28.85
N LEU A 78 -5.74 -10.85 -30.05
CA LEU A 78 -4.94 -10.50 -31.22
C LEU A 78 -5.82 -9.89 -32.30
N ASN A 79 -5.29 -8.94 -33.07
CA ASN A 79 -5.80 -8.58 -34.39
C ASN A 79 -4.90 -9.24 -35.44
N VAL A 80 -5.44 -10.21 -36.19
CA VAL A 80 -4.70 -10.98 -37.20
C VAL A 80 -5.17 -10.58 -38.58
N THR A 81 -4.27 -10.03 -39.39
CA THR A 81 -4.59 -9.51 -40.72
C THR A 81 -3.77 -10.23 -41.79
N VAL A 82 -4.45 -10.86 -42.75
CA VAL A 82 -3.84 -11.29 -44.02
C VAL A 82 -3.84 -10.11 -44.99
N THR A 83 -2.77 -9.98 -45.78
CA THR A 83 -2.67 -9.00 -46.86
C THR A 83 -1.90 -9.58 -48.05
N GLY A 84 -2.19 -9.08 -49.26
CA GLY A 84 -1.53 -9.49 -50.51
C GLY A 84 -1.42 -11.00 -50.82
N PRO A 85 -2.35 -11.90 -50.41
CA PRO A 85 -2.19 -13.34 -50.64
C PRO A 85 -2.22 -13.67 -52.13
N ALA A 86 -1.39 -14.61 -52.58
CA ALA A 86 -1.32 -15.04 -53.98
C ALA A 86 -2.45 -15.99 -54.41
N GLY A 87 -3.22 -16.53 -53.45
CA GLY A 87 -4.26 -17.53 -53.67
C GLY A 87 -5.30 -17.55 -52.55
N ALA A 88 -6.29 -18.43 -52.66
CA ALA A 88 -7.27 -18.65 -51.60
C ALA A 88 -6.70 -19.52 -50.47
N GLY A 89 -7.12 -19.25 -49.23
CA GLY A 89 -6.67 -19.99 -48.06
C GLY A 89 -7.35 -19.54 -46.77
N TYR A 90 -6.82 -20.00 -45.65
CA TYR A 90 -7.30 -19.66 -44.32
C TYR A 90 -6.16 -19.64 -43.29
N ILE A 91 -6.40 -18.90 -42.20
CA ILE A 91 -5.55 -18.86 -41.01
C ILE A 91 -6.23 -19.60 -39.87
N THR A 92 -5.47 -20.37 -39.10
CA THR A 92 -5.86 -20.89 -37.79
C THR A 92 -4.79 -20.50 -36.77
N VAL A 93 -5.20 -19.94 -35.64
CA VAL A 93 -4.32 -19.61 -34.50
C VAL A 93 -4.65 -20.56 -33.35
N SER A 94 -3.62 -21.15 -32.75
CA SER A 94 -3.75 -22.14 -31.68
C SER A 94 -2.70 -21.95 -30.59
N PRO A 95 -2.94 -22.47 -29.37
CA PRO A 95 -1.92 -22.50 -28.33
C PRO A 95 -0.78 -23.41 -28.77
N THR A 96 0.46 -22.96 -28.68
CA THR A 96 1.63 -23.79 -29.01
C THR A 96 1.68 -25.05 -28.14
N GLY A 97 1.91 -26.19 -28.78
CA GLY A 97 1.88 -27.51 -28.16
C GLY A 97 0.49 -28.18 -28.09
N ALA A 98 -0.59 -27.48 -28.44
CA ALA A 98 -1.92 -28.07 -28.56
C ALA A 98 -2.16 -28.67 -29.96
N GLN A 99 -3.13 -29.59 -30.07
CA GLN A 99 -3.66 -30.01 -31.38
C GLN A 99 -4.30 -28.81 -32.08
N ARG A 100 -3.82 -28.49 -33.29
CA ARG A 100 -4.35 -27.37 -34.09
C ARG A 100 -5.84 -27.62 -34.41
N PRO A 101 -6.74 -26.65 -34.16
CA PRO A 101 -8.14 -26.75 -34.56
C PRO A 101 -8.31 -26.97 -36.07
N THR A 102 -9.41 -27.64 -36.45
CA THR A 102 -9.84 -27.78 -37.84
C THR A 102 -10.61 -26.56 -38.35
N ALA A 103 -11.04 -25.67 -37.46
CA ALA A 103 -11.69 -24.40 -37.79
C ALA A 103 -10.67 -23.32 -38.17
N SER A 104 -11.08 -22.40 -39.06
CA SER A 104 -10.32 -21.20 -39.39
C SER A 104 -10.75 -20.00 -38.55
N ASN A 105 -9.81 -19.13 -38.22
CA ASN A 105 -10.06 -17.82 -37.63
C ASN A 105 -10.41 -16.79 -38.70
N LEU A 106 -9.78 -16.85 -39.88
CA LEU A 106 -10.16 -16.03 -41.03
C LEU A 106 -9.89 -16.79 -42.34
N ASN A 107 -10.66 -16.47 -43.38
CA ASN A 107 -10.53 -17.03 -44.72
C ASN A 107 -10.28 -15.87 -45.70
N TYR A 108 -9.48 -16.11 -46.74
CA TYR A 108 -9.05 -15.08 -47.69
C TYR A 108 -9.01 -15.61 -49.12
N VAL A 109 -9.15 -14.70 -50.09
CA VAL A 109 -8.91 -14.95 -51.53
C VAL A 109 -7.75 -14.09 -52.06
N ALA A 110 -7.28 -14.39 -53.26
CA ALA A 110 -6.13 -13.71 -53.86
C ALA A 110 -6.29 -12.18 -53.90
N GLY A 111 -5.23 -11.45 -53.52
CA GLY A 111 -5.18 -9.98 -53.49
C GLY A 111 -5.97 -9.30 -52.37
N GLN A 112 -6.62 -10.05 -51.47
CA GLN A 112 -7.46 -9.50 -50.42
C GLN A 112 -6.66 -9.09 -49.16
N THR A 113 -7.06 -7.99 -48.53
CA THR A 113 -6.65 -7.64 -47.15
C THR A 113 -7.81 -7.92 -46.20
N VAL A 114 -7.61 -8.77 -45.19
CA VAL A 114 -8.65 -9.22 -44.25
C VAL A 114 -8.12 -9.27 -42.82
N PRO A 115 -8.58 -8.39 -41.92
CA PRO A 115 -8.38 -8.52 -40.48
C PRO A 115 -9.44 -9.46 -39.86
N ASN A 116 -9.09 -10.13 -38.75
CA ASN A 116 -10.06 -10.62 -37.79
C ASN A 116 -9.50 -10.54 -36.35
N GLY A 117 -10.40 -10.30 -35.39
CA GLY A 117 -10.10 -10.42 -33.96
C GLY A 117 -10.02 -11.89 -33.56
N VAL A 118 -8.98 -12.26 -32.81
CA VAL A 118 -8.69 -13.62 -32.39
C VAL A 118 -8.47 -13.67 -30.89
N LEU A 119 -9.29 -14.45 -30.19
CA LEU A 119 -9.06 -14.86 -28.82
C LEU A 119 -8.45 -16.27 -28.82
N VAL A 120 -7.24 -16.43 -28.28
CA VAL A 120 -6.54 -17.72 -28.26
C VAL A 120 -5.86 -17.95 -26.92
N LYS A 121 -5.86 -19.20 -26.42
CA LYS A 121 -5.09 -19.55 -25.22
C LYS A 121 -3.59 -19.47 -25.52
N VAL A 122 -2.80 -19.09 -24.53
CA VAL A 122 -1.34 -19.09 -24.61
C VAL A 122 -0.82 -20.52 -24.43
N GLY A 123 0.09 -20.96 -25.29
CA GLY A 123 0.73 -22.28 -25.23
C GLY A 123 2.02 -22.30 -24.42
N SER A 124 2.79 -23.38 -24.57
CA SER A 124 4.11 -23.52 -23.95
C SER A 124 5.04 -22.33 -24.29
N SER A 125 5.90 -21.93 -23.36
CA SER A 125 6.89 -20.86 -23.57
C SER A 125 6.30 -19.53 -24.06
N GLN A 126 5.12 -19.16 -23.53
CA GLN A 126 4.39 -17.94 -23.87
C GLN A 126 4.18 -17.73 -25.38
N SER A 127 3.75 -18.77 -26.09
CA SER A 127 3.67 -18.72 -27.56
C SER A 127 2.35 -19.19 -28.14
N VAL A 128 2.08 -18.71 -29.35
CA VAL A 128 0.94 -19.11 -30.18
C VAL A 128 1.44 -19.63 -31.53
N ASP A 129 0.79 -20.68 -32.02
CA ASP A 129 1.03 -21.27 -33.33
C ASP A 129 0.03 -20.69 -34.33
N ILE A 130 0.55 -20.06 -35.39
CA ILE A 130 -0.25 -19.55 -36.51
C ILE A 130 -0.01 -20.44 -37.73
N PHE A 131 -1.09 -21.04 -38.24
CA PHE A 131 -1.09 -21.84 -39.45
C PHE A 131 -1.75 -21.09 -40.61
N ALA A 132 -1.13 -21.13 -41.79
CA ALA A 132 -1.76 -20.72 -43.04
C ALA A 132 -1.74 -21.85 -44.08
N SER A 133 -2.89 -22.09 -44.72
CA SER A 133 -3.06 -23.15 -45.73
C SER A 133 -2.73 -22.73 -47.17
N GLY A 134 -2.85 -21.43 -47.49
CA GLY A 134 -2.82 -20.92 -48.87
C GLY A 134 -1.46 -20.48 -49.41
N GLY A 135 -0.35 -21.10 -48.96
CA GLY A 135 0.97 -20.89 -49.58
C GLY A 135 1.62 -19.53 -49.33
N CYS A 136 1.91 -19.20 -48.07
CA CYS A 136 2.73 -18.06 -47.66
C CYS A 136 2.11 -16.66 -47.90
N PRO A 137 0.89 -16.37 -47.37
CA PRO A 137 0.37 -15.00 -47.33
C PRO A 137 1.25 -14.10 -46.46
N ASP A 138 1.19 -12.78 -46.71
CA ASP A 138 1.67 -11.83 -45.72
C ASP A 138 0.71 -11.73 -44.54
N LEU A 139 1.29 -11.74 -43.33
CA LEU A 139 0.58 -11.59 -42.08
C LEU A 139 1.08 -10.39 -41.31
N ILE A 140 0.11 -9.70 -40.72
CA ILE A 140 0.28 -8.61 -39.79
C ILE A 140 -0.48 -9.03 -38.52
N VAL A 141 0.18 -9.09 -37.37
CA VAL A 141 -0.43 -9.46 -36.09
C VAL A 141 -0.13 -8.39 -35.06
N ASP A 142 -1.19 -7.85 -34.48
CA ASP A 142 -1.13 -6.96 -33.33
C ASP A 142 -1.66 -7.67 -32.09
N VAL A 143 -1.06 -7.40 -30.94
CA VAL A 143 -1.63 -7.78 -29.64
C VAL A 143 -2.35 -6.56 -29.06
N VAL A 144 -3.56 -6.78 -28.52
CA VAL A 144 -4.43 -5.72 -27.99
C VAL A 144 -4.66 -5.87 -26.47
N GLY A 145 -4.47 -7.07 -25.94
CA GLY A 145 -4.59 -7.34 -24.51
C GLY A 145 -4.49 -8.82 -24.16
N GLY A 146 -4.55 -9.14 -22.87
CA GLY A 146 -4.46 -10.49 -22.34
C GLY A 146 -5.60 -10.85 -21.40
N PHE A 147 -5.63 -12.12 -20.98
CA PHE A 147 -6.54 -12.67 -19.98
C PHE A 147 -5.76 -13.45 -18.93
N ALA A 148 -5.98 -13.13 -17.67
CA ALA A 148 -5.17 -13.58 -16.54
C ALA A 148 -5.48 -15.03 -16.09
N SER A 149 -4.49 -15.78 -15.57
CA SER A 149 -4.72 -17.06 -14.85
C SER A 149 -5.39 -16.90 -13.48
N SER A 150 -5.27 -15.72 -12.91
CA SER A 150 -5.43 -15.35 -11.51
C SER A 150 -5.69 -13.83 -11.47
N PRO A 151 -5.77 -13.15 -10.31
CA PRO A 151 -5.37 -11.75 -10.27
C PRO A 151 -3.95 -11.60 -10.87
N LEU A 152 -3.68 -10.49 -11.58
CA LEU A 152 -2.36 -10.25 -12.17
C LEU A 152 -1.45 -9.53 -11.16
N ASP A 153 -0.35 -10.18 -10.79
CA ASP A 153 0.79 -9.55 -10.15
C ASP A 153 1.79 -9.14 -11.25
N LEU A 154 1.67 -7.89 -11.73
CA LEU A 154 2.48 -7.37 -12.83
C LEU A 154 3.93 -7.07 -12.39
N VAL A 155 4.81 -8.07 -12.47
CA VAL A 155 6.27 -7.88 -12.43
C VAL A 155 6.94 -8.59 -13.60
N SER A 156 7.35 -7.82 -14.62
CA SER A 156 8.17 -8.30 -15.74
C SER A 156 8.76 -7.10 -16.49
N GLY A 157 10.00 -6.69 -16.15
CA GLY A 157 10.68 -5.57 -16.81
C GLY A 157 12.18 -5.44 -16.55
N CYS A 158 12.65 -5.73 -15.33
CA CYS A 158 14.09 -5.60 -15.01
C CYS A 158 14.93 -6.74 -15.60
N THR A 159 15.67 -6.47 -16.69
CA THR A 159 16.72 -7.38 -17.17
C THR A 159 18.03 -7.15 -16.42
N ALA A 160 18.63 -8.22 -15.92
CA ALA A 160 19.78 -8.21 -15.01
C ALA A 160 21.12 -7.86 -15.68
N SER A 161 21.25 -6.65 -16.25
CA SER A 161 22.46 -6.22 -16.98
C SER A 161 23.02 -4.87 -16.54
N ASP A 162 22.19 -3.91 -16.14
CA ASP A 162 22.64 -2.56 -15.77
C ASP A 162 21.96 -2.06 -14.49
N LEU A 163 22.64 -2.23 -13.35
CA LEU A 163 22.87 -1.21 -12.30
C LEU A 163 23.45 -1.87 -11.04
N LEU A 164 24.68 -1.47 -10.69
CA LEU A 164 25.43 -1.95 -9.53
C LEU A 164 25.17 -1.07 -8.29
N VAL A 165 24.09 -1.32 -7.56
CA VAL A 165 23.99 -1.03 -6.12
C VAL A 165 23.31 -2.23 -5.44
N SER A 166 23.84 -2.67 -4.30
CA SER A 166 23.57 -3.99 -3.73
C SER A 166 22.29 -4.05 -2.88
N ALA A 167 21.20 -4.57 -3.44
CA ALA A 167 20.07 -5.15 -2.67
C ALA A 167 19.21 -6.13 -3.50
N CYS A 168 19.81 -6.91 -4.42
CA CYS A 168 19.04 -7.86 -5.23
C CYS A 168 19.78 -9.19 -5.43
N SER A 169 19.72 -10.07 -4.43
CA SER A 169 20.17 -11.46 -4.55
C SER A 169 19.22 -12.45 -3.88
N THR A 170 18.47 -13.16 -4.73
CA THR A 170 17.99 -14.55 -4.53
C THR A 170 17.28 -14.89 -3.22
N PHE A 171 15.95 -14.88 -3.24
CA PHE A 171 15.17 -15.84 -2.45
C PHE A 171 14.00 -16.42 -3.27
N ILE A 172 14.16 -17.66 -3.73
CA ILE A 172 13.03 -18.54 -4.03
C ILE A 172 12.89 -19.50 -2.84
N GLN A 173 12.00 -19.16 -1.93
CA GLN A 173 11.24 -20.12 -1.12
C GLN A 173 9.76 -19.75 -1.30
N SER A 174 8.80 -20.65 -1.50
CA SER A 174 8.66 -22.03 -1.02
C SER A 174 8.53 -22.18 0.50
N SER A 175 7.92 -21.20 1.17
CA SER A 175 7.22 -21.40 2.44
C SER A 175 6.09 -20.38 2.60
N ILE A 176 4.95 -20.82 3.13
CA ILE A 176 3.79 -19.98 3.46
C ILE A 176 3.71 -19.91 4.98
N ALA A 177 4.10 -18.79 5.57
CA ALA A 177 3.80 -18.40 6.95
C ALA A 177 4.15 -16.90 7.15
N PRO A 178 3.32 -16.10 7.83
CA PRO A 178 3.71 -14.73 8.22
C PRO A 178 4.59 -14.78 9.46
N PRO A 179 5.70 -14.03 9.47
CA PRO A 179 5.72 -12.81 10.30
C PRO A 179 6.08 -11.55 9.48
N SER A 180 5.90 -10.37 10.11
CA SER A 180 6.31 -9.01 9.67
C SER A 180 6.87 -8.90 8.24
N THR A 181 6.08 -8.38 7.29
CA THR A 181 6.55 -8.19 5.91
C THR A 181 7.58 -7.06 5.86
N GLU A 182 8.80 -7.42 5.48
CA GLU A 182 9.92 -6.48 5.26
C GLU A 182 9.65 -5.62 4.02
N ILE A 183 9.80 -4.30 4.19
CA ILE A 183 9.63 -3.29 3.14
C ILE A 183 11.00 -2.80 2.63
N GLY A 184 12.07 -3.50 3.00
CA GLY A 184 13.46 -3.22 2.64
C GLY A 184 14.01 -1.99 3.35
N ALA A 185 15.27 -1.67 3.01
CA ALA A 185 15.99 -0.52 3.55
C ALA A 185 15.29 0.80 3.16
N VAL A 186 14.88 1.56 4.18
CA VAL A 186 14.15 2.81 4.06
C VAL A 186 14.73 3.88 4.96
N ASP A 187 14.78 5.11 4.45
CA ASP A 187 15.37 6.25 5.16
C ASP A 187 14.25 7.11 5.76
N GLY A 188 13.67 6.62 6.85
CA GLY A 188 12.61 7.29 7.62
C GLY A 188 11.20 7.27 7.00
N ALA A 189 10.20 7.44 7.87
CA ALA A 189 8.79 7.67 7.54
C ALA A 189 8.15 6.72 6.49
N SER A 190 7.54 5.64 6.95
CA SER A 190 6.52 4.92 6.18
C SER A 190 5.11 5.47 6.46
N SER A 191 4.16 5.18 5.58
CA SER A 191 2.73 5.49 5.74
C SER A 191 1.88 4.43 5.05
N VAL A 192 0.68 4.12 5.57
CA VAL A 192 -0.11 2.95 5.15
C VAL A 192 -1.57 3.29 4.87
N SER A 193 -2.13 2.73 3.80
CA SER A 193 -3.54 2.90 3.41
C SER A 193 -4.51 2.36 4.47
N ALA A 194 -5.77 2.74 4.36
CA ALA A 194 -6.78 2.43 5.38
C ALA A 194 -7.00 0.92 5.59
N ASP A 195 -6.79 0.13 4.54
CA ASP A 195 -6.93 -1.32 4.49
C ASP A 195 -5.61 -2.10 4.64
N GLY A 196 -4.49 -1.41 4.88
CA GLY A 196 -3.16 -2.02 4.95
C GLY A 196 -2.58 -2.50 3.62
N ARG A 197 -3.25 -2.27 2.49
CA ARG A 197 -2.82 -2.81 1.19
C ARG A 197 -1.64 -2.04 0.60
N TYR A 198 -1.59 -0.73 0.74
CA TYR A 198 -0.59 0.11 0.11
C TYR A 198 0.27 0.79 1.18
N VAL A 199 1.58 0.74 1.01
CA VAL A 199 2.54 1.44 1.88
C VAL A 199 3.33 2.42 1.03
N ALA A 200 3.41 3.67 1.45
CA ALA A 200 4.37 4.64 0.94
C ALA A 200 5.59 4.71 1.88
N PHE A 201 6.78 4.87 1.31
CA PHE A 201 8.06 4.89 2.05
C PHE A 201 9.15 5.59 1.23
N ALA A 202 10.19 6.07 1.92
CA ALA A 202 11.36 6.70 1.31
C ALA A 202 12.54 5.70 1.28
N ALA A 203 13.29 5.60 0.18
CA ALA A 203 14.42 4.66 0.07
C ALA A 203 15.52 5.13 -0.89
N GLY A 204 16.76 4.65 -0.66
CA GLY A 204 17.94 4.94 -1.49
C GLY A 204 18.85 6.02 -0.91
N THR A 205 20.09 6.12 -1.42
CA THR A 205 21.12 7.05 -0.91
C THR A 205 20.88 8.51 -1.26
N THR A 206 20.09 8.75 -2.30
CA THR A 206 19.41 10.02 -2.59
C THR A 206 17.95 9.65 -2.47
N SER A 207 17.32 9.97 -1.34
CA SER A 207 16.08 9.29 -0.93
C SER A 207 14.96 9.55 -1.93
N GLN A 208 14.30 8.49 -2.39
CA GLN A 208 13.19 8.56 -3.34
C GLN A 208 11.93 7.97 -2.71
N ILE A 209 10.77 8.54 -3.03
CA ILE A 209 9.48 8.07 -2.53
C ILE A 209 8.96 6.96 -3.42
N PHE A 210 8.60 5.85 -2.79
CA PHE A 210 7.97 4.71 -3.42
C PHE A 210 6.62 4.42 -2.78
N ARG A 211 5.77 3.72 -3.54
CA ARG A 211 4.56 3.09 -3.05
C ARG A 211 4.56 1.62 -3.43
N ARG A 212 4.39 0.74 -2.44
CA ARG A 212 4.27 -0.71 -2.65
C ARG A 212 2.86 -1.19 -2.37
N ASP A 213 2.31 -1.95 -3.30
CA ASP A 213 1.13 -2.77 -3.10
C ASP A 213 1.55 -4.08 -2.41
N ILE A 214 1.24 -4.20 -1.13
CA ILE A 214 1.58 -5.36 -0.29
C ILE A 214 0.85 -6.63 -0.78
N PHE A 215 -0.28 -6.49 -1.49
CA PHE A 215 -1.00 -7.65 -2.04
C PHE A 215 -0.31 -8.23 -3.29
N THR A 216 0.20 -7.38 -4.19
CA THR A 216 0.80 -7.80 -5.47
C THR A 216 2.33 -7.79 -5.47
N GLY A 217 2.94 -7.21 -4.43
CA GLY A 217 4.39 -6.98 -4.33
C GLY A 217 4.92 -5.84 -5.18
N ILE A 218 4.09 -5.20 -6.03
CA ILE A 218 4.50 -4.16 -6.97
C ILE A 218 4.92 -2.89 -6.22
N THR A 219 6.15 -2.44 -6.44
CA THR A 219 6.67 -1.14 -6.00
C THR A 219 6.68 -0.17 -7.17
N THR A 220 6.13 1.03 -6.98
CA THR A 220 6.11 2.12 -7.97
C THR A 220 6.84 3.34 -7.40
N LEU A 221 7.71 3.95 -8.20
CA LEU A 221 8.34 5.23 -7.87
C LEU A 221 7.29 6.35 -7.95
N ALA A 222 7.15 7.13 -6.88
CA ALA A 222 6.24 8.26 -6.79
C ALA A 222 6.96 9.60 -6.97
N SER A 223 8.23 9.74 -6.54
CA SER A 223 9.06 10.93 -6.77
C SER A 223 9.80 10.85 -8.12
N HIS A 224 9.06 10.83 -9.22
CA HIS A 224 9.64 10.80 -10.57
C HIS A 224 9.44 12.11 -11.33
N ALA A 225 10.41 12.45 -12.17
CA ALA A 225 10.29 13.54 -13.12
C ALA A 225 9.20 13.25 -14.19
N PRO A 226 8.68 14.26 -14.92
CA PRO A 226 7.63 14.07 -15.93
C PRO A 226 8.00 13.14 -17.10
N ASP A 227 9.29 12.89 -17.34
CA ASP A 227 9.79 11.95 -18.34
C ASP A 227 9.98 10.51 -17.80
N GLY A 228 9.75 10.30 -16.51
CA GLY A 228 9.93 9.02 -15.81
C GLY A 228 11.32 8.80 -15.21
N SER A 229 12.24 9.78 -15.31
CA SER A 229 13.53 9.72 -14.60
C SER A 229 13.37 9.97 -13.09
N LEU A 230 14.44 9.71 -12.32
CA LEU A 230 14.46 9.95 -10.87
C LEU A 230 14.45 11.44 -10.55
N GLY A 231 14.04 11.79 -9.32
CA GLY A 231 14.39 13.08 -8.73
C GLY A 231 15.90 13.33 -8.79
N ASP A 232 16.30 14.55 -9.13
CA ASP A 232 17.71 14.97 -9.15
C ASP A 232 18.29 15.22 -7.74
N ASP A 233 17.42 15.35 -6.74
CA ASP A 233 17.76 15.33 -5.31
C ASP A 233 16.77 14.48 -4.49
N SER A 234 16.88 14.57 -3.17
CA SER A 234 16.20 13.72 -2.18
C SER A 234 14.74 14.14 -1.93
N SER A 235 13.95 13.18 -1.48
CA SER A 235 12.53 13.31 -1.17
C SER A 235 12.18 12.61 0.13
N TYR A 236 11.26 13.19 0.91
CA TYR A 236 11.09 12.89 2.33
C TYR A 236 9.62 12.75 2.76
N THR A 237 9.44 12.11 3.91
CA THR A 237 8.18 12.08 4.68
C THR A 237 6.91 11.76 3.88
N PRO A 238 6.83 10.60 3.20
CA PRO A 238 5.67 10.26 2.40
C PRO A 238 4.45 9.86 3.23
N VAL A 239 3.28 10.42 2.89
CA VAL A 239 1.98 10.08 3.48
C VAL A 239 0.97 9.68 2.41
N ILE A 240 0.19 8.64 2.68
CA ILE A 240 -0.69 8.00 1.68
C ILE A 240 -2.18 8.14 2.01
N SER A 241 -3.02 8.37 0.99
CA SER A 241 -4.48 8.44 1.15
C SER A 241 -5.09 7.09 1.55
N ALA A 242 -6.32 7.11 2.06
CA ALA A 242 -6.99 5.92 2.59
C ALA A 242 -7.21 4.82 1.55
N ASP A 243 -7.51 5.20 0.30
CA ASP A 243 -7.63 4.28 -0.84
C ASP A 243 -6.27 3.87 -1.45
N GLY A 244 -5.18 4.44 -0.94
CA GLY A 244 -3.85 4.27 -1.47
C GLY A 244 -3.61 4.92 -2.82
N ARG A 245 -4.49 5.78 -3.34
CA ARG A 245 -4.31 6.39 -4.67
C ARG A 245 -3.28 7.50 -4.68
N TYR A 246 -3.28 8.35 -3.66
CA TYR A 246 -2.43 9.54 -3.62
C TYR A 246 -1.33 9.38 -2.58
N VAL A 247 -0.12 9.80 -2.93
CA VAL A 247 0.99 9.94 -1.99
C VAL A 247 1.40 11.40 -1.99
N ALA A 248 1.30 12.08 -0.85
CA ALA A 248 1.92 13.38 -0.64
C ALA A 248 3.29 13.20 0.01
N PHE A 249 4.24 14.04 -0.38
CA PHE A 249 5.63 13.98 0.09
C PHE A 249 6.30 15.33 -0.11
N THR A 250 7.47 15.53 0.51
CA THR A 250 8.30 16.72 0.29
C THR A 250 9.56 16.36 -0.49
N SER A 251 10.17 17.32 -1.20
CA SER A 251 11.32 17.06 -2.05
C SER A 251 12.18 18.30 -2.29
N ASP A 252 13.50 18.09 -2.35
CA ASP A 252 14.50 19.08 -2.76
C ASP A 252 14.78 19.02 -4.28
N ALA A 253 14.24 17.99 -4.97
CA ALA A 253 14.49 17.76 -6.39
C ALA A 253 13.86 18.85 -7.27
N SER A 254 14.69 19.47 -8.11
CA SER A 254 14.31 20.57 -8.99
C SER A 254 13.54 20.10 -10.25
N ASN A 255 13.68 18.81 -10.60
CA ASN A 255 13.22 18.22 -11.87
C ASN A 255 11.85 17.50 -11.82
N LEU A 256 11.16 17.46 -10.68
CA LEU A 256 9.88 16.74 -10.52
C LEU A 256 8.70 17.37 -11.28
N GLN A 257 8.94 18.47 -12.01
CA GLN A 257 7.95 19.21 -12.80
C GLN A 257 8.56 19.76 -14.09
N LEU A 258 7.71 20.15 -15.05
CA LEU A 258 8.14 20.57 -16.40
C LEU A 258 8.86 21.93 -16.46
N ALA A 259 8.82 22.72 -15.39
CA ALA A 259 9.53 23.99 -15.26
C ALA A 259 10.52 23.85 -14.10
N GLU A 260 11.82 23.85 -14.42
CA GLU A 260 12.88 23.79 -13.40
C GLU A 260 12.72 24.93 -12.39
N LYS A 261 12.84 24.59 -11.10
CA LYS A 261 12.76 25.53 -9.99
C LYS A 261 13.93 26.52 -10.00
N THR A 262 13.70 27.77 -9.57
CA THR A 262 14.76 28.80 -9.52
C THR A 262 15.39 29.01 -8.13
N THR A 263 14.79 28.44 -7.09
CA THR A 263 15.22 28.50 -5.68
C THR A 263 15.53 27.09 -5.13
N PHE A 264 16.19 26.99 -3.96
CA PHE A 264 16.73 25.72 -3.42
C PHE A 264 15.92 25.14 -2.24
N ASN A 265 14.66 25.55 -2.09
CA ASN A 265 13.85 25.19 -0.93
C ASN A 265 13.12 23.86 -1.11
N THR A 266 12.89 23.12 -0.02
CA THR A 266 12.08 21.89 0.00
C THR A 266 10.62 22.19 -0.32
N GLU A 267 10.01 21.49 -1.29
CA GLU A 267 8.60 21.70 -1.73
C GLU A 267 7.72 20.47 -1.48
N ILE A 268 6.40 20.68 -1.35
CA ILE A 268 5.39 19.63 -1.23
C ILE A 268 4.74 19.24 -2.56
N TYR A 269 4.66 17.93 -2.77
CA TYR A 269 4.19 17.27 -3.97
C TYR A 269 3.06 16.28 -3.63
N ARG A 270 2.22 15.97 -4.62
CA ARG A 270 1.30 14.82 -4.60
C ARG A 270 1.38 14.03 -5.89
N TRP A 271 1.66 12.75 -5.76
CA TRP A 271 1.60 11.77 -6.85
C TRP A 271 0.23 11.06 -6.89
N ASP A 272 -0.27 10.77 -8.09
CA ASP A 272 -1.53 10.03 -8.34
C ASP A 272 -1.24 8.69 -9.03
N ALA A 273 -1.57 7.58 -8.35
CA ALA A 273 -1.36 6.22 -8.83
C ALA A 273 -2.10 5.84 -10.12
N ILE A 274 -3.19 6.54 -10.47
CA ILE A 274 -3.97 6.23 -11.69
C ILE A 274 -3.35 6.91 -12.91
N GLY A 275 -2.91 8.16 -12.76
CA GLY A 275 -2.24 8.91 -13.82
C GLY A 275 -0.74 8.61 -13.93
N ASN A 276 -0.13 8.12 -12.85
CA ASN A 276 1.31 8.16 -12.60
C ASN A 276 1.88 9.56 -12.86
N THR A 277 1.28 10.55 -12.19
CA THR A 277 1.60 11.98 -12.36
C THR A 277 1.94 12.60 -11.01
N VAL A 278 3.08 13.30 -10.95
CA VAL A 278 3.46 14.19 -9.86
C VAL A 278 2.89 15.59 -10.08
N LEU A 279 2.34 16.19 -9.02
CA LEU A 279 1.84 17.56 -8.99
C LEU A 279 2.52 18.32 -7.86
N ARG A 280 3.27 19.39 -8.15
CA ARG A 280 3.66 20.37 -7.14
C ARG A 280 2.42 21.07 -6.62
N LEU A 281 2.25 21.13 -5.30
CA LEU A 281 1.07 21.71 -4.68
C LEU A 281 1.24 23.20 -4.35
N GLU A 282 2.49 23.66 -4.29
CA GLU A 282 2.83 25.04 -3.94
C GLU A 282 2.83 25.99 -5.13
N THR A 283 2.03 27.03 -4.99
CA THR A 283 2.30 28.32 -5.61
C THR A 283 2.16 29.39 -4.54
N GLY A 284 3.16 30.25 -4.40
CA GLY A 284 3.09 31.45 -3.58
C GLY A 284 2.07 32.44 -4.16
N ILE A 285 1.79 33.51 -3.41
CA ILE A 285 0.85 34.56 -3.83
C ILE A 285 1.18 35.04 -5.25
N GLY A 286 0.20 34.97 -6.16
CA GLY A 286 0.35 35.45 -7.54
C GLY A 286 0.97 34.43 -8.52
N GLY A 287 1.36 33.25 -8.06
CA GLY A 287 1.98 32.21 -8.88
C GLY A 287 3.51 32.12 -8.74
N ASP A 288 4.10 32.86 -7.81
CA ASP A 288 5.54 32.82 -7.51
C ASP A 288 5.94 31.50 -6.79
N GLU A 289 7.24 31.24 -6.65
CA GLU A 289 7.74 30.12 -5.83
C GLU A 289 7.58 30.43 -4.33
N ALA A 290 7.40 29.40 -3.50
CA ALA A 290 7.47 29.55 -2.05
C ALA A 290 8.88 30.00 -1.63
N ASN A 291 8.99 30.83 -0.59
CA ASN A 291 10.28 31.38 -0.16
C ASN A 291 10.85 30.81 1.15
N GLY A 292 10.13 29.88 1.78
CA GLY A 292 10.59 29.03 2.89
C GLY A 292 10.59 27.55 2.49
N ASP A 293 10.96 26.67 3.41
CA ASP A 293 10.94 25.22 3.25
C ASP A 293 9.61 24.63 3.71
N VAL A 294 9.30 23.40 3.28
CA VAL A 294 8.08 22.66 3.68
C VAL A 294 8.40 21.25 4.19
N TRP A 295 7.78 20.86 5.31
CA TRP A 295 7.98 19.56 5.95
C TRP A 295 6.72 19.03 6.66
N SER A 296 6.82 17.79 7.17
CA SER A 296 5.76 17.09 7.93
C SER A 296 4.37 17.09 7.28
N PRO A 297 4.22 16.57 6.05
CA PRO A 297 2.92 16.49 5.38
C PRO A 297 1.97 15.50 6.07
N SER A 298 0.68 15.78 6.03
CA SER A 298 -0.41 14.93 6.52
C SER A 298 -1.59 15.01 5.53
N ILE A 299 -2.18 13.88 5.14
CA ILE A 299 -3.12 13.79 4.02
C ILE A 299 -4.50 13.25 4.45
N SER A 300 -5.58 13.80 3.87
CA SER A 300 -6.95 13.30 4.07
C SER A 300 -7.18 11.97 3.35
N ASP A 301 -8.24 11.25 3.74
CA ASP A 301 -8.58 9.92 3.19
C ASP A 301 -8.81 9.95 1.67
N ASP A 302 -9.30 11.07 1.15
CA ASP A 302 -9.57 11.31 -0.27
C ASP A 302 -8.40 11.96 -1.04
N GLY A 303 -7.32 12.30 -0.34
CA GLY A 303 -6.13 12.98 -0.89
C GLY A 303 -6.32 14.42 -1.38
N ASN A 304 -7.44 15.07 -1.03
CA ASN A 304 -7.76 16.45 -1.48
C ASN A 304 -7.46 17.54 -0.44
N ARG A 305 -7.07 17.17 0.78
CA ARG A 305 -6.56 18.07 1.82
C ARG A 305 -5.21 17.57 2.28
N ILE A 306 -4.22 18.47 2.29
CA ILE A 306 -2.89 18.18 2.81
C ILE A 306 -2.51 19.28 3.80
N ALA A 307 -2.30 18.90 5.06
CA ALA A 307 -1.70 19.75 6.07
C ALA A 307 -0.17 19.60 6.05
N PHE A 308 0.56 20.64 6.42
CA PHE A 308 2.02 20.64 6.47
C PHE A 308 2.53 21.82 7.30
N LEU A 309 3.83 21.85 7.58
CA LEU A 309 4.54 22.94 8.25
C LEU A 309 5.43 23.69 7.25
N SER A 310 5.57 25.00 7.43
CA SER A 310 6.49 25.83 6.64
C SER A 310 6.91 27.09 7.39
N ASP A 311 8.09 27.62 7.10
CA ASP A 311 8.59 28.93 7.55
C ASP A 311 8.43 30.03 6.49
N THR A 312 7.72 29.77 5.38
CA THR A 312 7.53 30.74 4.30
C THR A 312 6.59 31.89 4.67
N ASP A 313 6.91 33.11 4.22
CA ASP A 313 6.09 34.30 4.45
C ASP A 313 5.10 34.61 3.29
N ASN A 314 5.18 33.88 2.17
CA ASN A 314 4.51 34.26 0.92
C ASN A 314 3.35 33.35 0.44
N PHE A 315 2.80 32.46 1.30
CA PHE A 315 1.59 31.69 0.96
C PHE A 315 0.27 32.47 1.10
N VAL A 316 0.15 33.47 1.99
CA VAL A 316 -1.15 34.11 2.31
C VAL A 316 -1.04 35.63 2.41
N VAL A 317 -1.99 36.35 1.79
CA VAL A 317 -1.97 37.81 1.70
C VAL A 317 -2.34 38.49 3.05
N SER A 318 -1.41 39.31 3.57
CA SER A 318 -1.60 40.43 4.51
C SER A 318 -1.46 40.21 6.04
N PRO A 319 -0.81 41.15 6.78
CA PRO A 319 0.07 42.27 6.36
C PRO A 319 1.55 41.84 6.26
N PRO A 320 2.50 42.74 5.91
CA PRO A 320 3.93 42.37 5.89
C PRO A 320 4.48 42.21 7.32
N TYR A 321 4.79 40.98 7.71
CA TYR A 321 5.45 40.68 8.98
C TYR A 321 6.96 40.86 8.84
N LEU A 322 7.52 41.73 9.68
CA LEU A 322 8.96 41.97 9.70
C LEU A 322 9.63 40.94 10.60
N ASN A 323 10.41 40.05 9.97
CA ASN A 323 11.54 39.32 10.57
C ASN A 323 11.21 38.21 11.60
N TYR A 324 10.87 37.01 11.11
CA TYR A 324 11.09 35.73 11.81
C TYR A 324 11.38 34.58 10.81
N ALA A 325 12.59 34.54 10.26
CA ALA A 325 13.04 33.46 9.35
C ALA A 325 13.41 32.15 10.08
N LEU A 326 12.68 31.81 11.14
CA LEU A 326 12.97 30.70 12.08
C LEU A 326 11.70 30.19 12.80
N VAL A 327 10.50 30.56 12.35
CA VAL A 327 9.23 30.23 13.03
C VAL A 327 8.32 29.52 12.04
N SER A 328 7.93 28.30 12.36
CA SER A 328 7.08 27.47 11.53
C SER A 328 5.59 27.71 11.80
N ASP A 329 4.82 27.75 10.72
CA ASP A 329 3.36 27.84 10.72
C ASP A 329 2.74 26.56 10.15
N ALA A 330 1.55 26.19 10.61
CA ALA A 330 0.76 25.14 9.96
C ALA A 330 0.02 25.72 8.76
N PHE A 331 -0.05 24.97 7.67
CA PHE A 331 -0.85 25.27 6.48
C PHE A 331 -1.72 24.08 6.08
N VAL A 332 -2.81 24.34 5.34
CA VAL A 332 -3.60 23.30 4.66
C VAL A 332 -3.86 23.72 3.21
N ILE A 333 -3.49 22.87 2.26
CA ILE A 333 -3.84 23.01 0.84
C ILE A 333 -5.14 22.25 0.53
N ASP A 334 -6.10 22.93 -0.10
CA ASP A 334 -7.16 22.30 -0.89
C ASP A 334 -6.64 22.06 -2.31
N VAL A 335 -6.32 20.80 -2.62
CA VAL A 335 -5.74 20.40 -3.91
C VAL A 335 -6.75 20.54 -5.05
N THR A 336 -8.06 20.46 -4.76
CA THR A 336 -9.13 20.60 -5.76
C THR A 336 -9.54 22.05 -6.02
N GLY A 337 -9.44 22.90 -4.99
CA GLY A 337 -9.73 24.33 -5.06
C GLY A 337 -8.52 25.17 -5.47
N GLY A 338 -7.30 24.65 -5.32
CA GLY A 338 -6.06 25.41 -5.54
C GLY A 338 -5.85 26.51 -4.50
N THR A 339 -6.28 26.28 -3.25
CA THR A 339 -6.22 27.30 -2.19
C THR A 339 -5.45 26.80 -0.97
N THR A 340 -4.45 27.57 -0.54
CA THR A 340 -3.73 27.37 0.72
C THR A 340 -4.36 28.21 1.83
N ILE A 341 -4.57 27.61 3.01
CA ILE A 341 -5.05 28.28 4.21
C ILE A 341 -3.94 28.20 5.26
N LEU A 342 -3.50 29.36 5.78
CA LEU A 342 -2.67 29.43 6.99
C LEU A 342 -3.50 28.90 8.17
N ALA A 343 -3.15 27.69 8.61
CA ALA A 343 -3.93 26.79 9.45
C ALA A 343 -3.80 27.07 10.96
N SER A 344 -2.70 27.71 11.40
CA SER A 344 -2.35 28.10 12.78
C SER A 344 -2.88 29.48 13.23
N ARG A 345 -3.12 30.43 12.30
CA ARG A 345 -3.45 31.83 12.61
C ARG A 345 -4.81 32.04 13.31
N THR A 346 -4.80 32.62 14.52
CA THR A 346 -6.04 32.98 15.26
C THR A 346 -6.63 34.35 14.87
N PRO A 347 -7.85 34.67 15.36
CA PRO A 347 -8.41 36.03 15.35
C PRO A 347 -7.91 36.95 16.48
N LEU A 348 -7.19 36.43 17.48
CA LEU A 348 -6.84 37.17 18.72
C LEU A 348 -5.48 37.85 18.63
N THR A 349 -4.53 37.22 17.97
CA THR A 349 -3.21 37.79 17.65
C THR A 349 -3.20 38.30 16.22
N ILE A 350 -2.54 39.44 15.99
CA ILE A 350 -2.26 39.88 14.61
C ILE A 350 -1.13 39.02 14.04
N SER A 351 -0.10 38.72 14.83
CA SER A 351 0.97 37.78 14.46
C SER A 351 0.49 36.31 14.42
N PRO A 352 1.11 35.46 13.58
CA PRO A 352 1.04 34.01 13.75
C PRO A 352 1.60 33.58 15.11
N PRO A 353 1.29 32.36 15.58
CA PRO A 353 1.89 31.82 16.79
C PRO A 353 3.38 31.47 16.62
N ASP A 354 4.19 31.72 17.64
CA ASP A 354 5.56 31.21 17.69
C ASP A 354 5.60 29.68 17.85
N GLY A 355 6.18 29.00 16.85
CA GLY A 355 6.59 27.59 16.91
C GLY A 355 5.44 26.60 16.77
N VAL A 356 5.13 26.21 15.53
CA VAL A 356 4.23 25.10 15.23
C VAL A 356 5.05 23.87 14.83
N ASP A 357 5.17 22.91 15.75
CA ASP A 357 6.03 21.73 15.58
C ASP A 357 5.30 20.51 14.99
N SER A 358 3.96 20.53 14.94
CA SER A 358 3.16 19.44 14.38
C SER A 358 1.81 19.91 13.86
N ALA A 359 1.37 19.37 12.71
CA ALA A 359 0.04 19.61 12.13
C ALA A 359 -0.48 18.37 11.40
N VAL A 360 -1.72 17.95 11.71
CA VAL A 360 -2.36 16.74 11.16
C VAL A 360 -3.79 17.01 10.71
N ILE A 361 -4.16 16.53 9.53
CA ILE A 361 -5.51 16.67 8.97
C ILE A 361 -6.39 15.46 9.38
N SER A 362 -7.67 15.69 9.64
CA SER A 362 -8.64 14.60 9.81
C SER A 362 -8.85 13.85 8.49
N GLY A 363 -9.17 12.55 8.59
CA GLY A 363 -9.43 11.72 7.40
C GLY A 363 -10.55 12.27 6.51
N ASP A 364 -11.58 12.92 7.07
CA ASP A 364 -12.64 13.60 6.32
C ASP A 364 -12.26 14.98 5.77
N GLY A 365 -11.02 15.45 6.02
CA GLY A 365 -10.48 16.72 5.53
C GLY A 365 -11.11 17.97 6.15
N ARG A 366 -11.94 17.85 7.20
CA ARG A 366 -12.68 18.99 7.78
C ARG A 366 -11.95 19.69 8.91
N PHE A 367 -11.06 19.00 9.61
CA PHE A 367 -10.38 19.49 10.80
C PHE A 367 -8.87 19.34 10.67
N VAL A 368 -8.14 20.28 11.22
CA VAL A 368 -6.69 20.16 11.45
C VAL A 368 -6.45 20.28 12.94
N ALA A 369 -5.69 19.33 13.51
CA ALA A 369 -5.13 19.46 14.84
C ALA A 369 -3.65 19.82 14.71
N TYR A 370 -3.18 20.75 15.53
CA TYR A 370 -1.80 21.21 15.51
C TYR A 370 -1.39 21.64 16.91
N GLU A 371 -0.09 21.77 17.09
CA GLU A 371 0.58 22.06 18.36
C GLU A 371 1.22 23.44 18.30
N THR A 372 1.17 24.23 19.38
CA THR A 372 1.98 25.45 19.53
C THR A 372 2.13 25.88 20.98
N VAL A 373 3.24 26.54 21.29
CA VAL A 373 3.51 27.20 22.59
C VAL A 373 2.71 28.50 22.76
N ASP A 374 2.27 29.11 21.67
CA ASP A 374 1.71 30.46 21.71
C ASP A 374 0.22 30.47 22.14
N PRO A 375 -0.20 31.41 23.00
CA PRO A 375 -1.49 31.34 23.66
C PRO A 375 -2.66 31.70 22.73
N LEU A 376 -3.20 30.69 22.05
CA LEU A 376 -4.32 30.85 21.11
C LEU A 376 -5.69 30.97 21.80
N ALA A 377 -5.76 30.67 23.10
CA ALA A 377 -6.87 31.00 23.97
C ALA A 377 -6.45 32.09 24.97
N SER A 378 -7.35 33.04 25.29
CA SER A 378 -7.08 34.13 26.26
C SER A 378 -6.87 33.70 27.72
N PHE A 379 -6.83 32.40 27.97
CA PHE A 379 -6.58 31.78 29.27
C PHE A 379 -5.35 30.88 29.25
N ASP A 380 -4.70 30.75 28.08
CA ASP A 380 -3.43 30.05 27.98
C ASP A 380 -2.31 30.95 28.51
N THR A 381 -1.60 30.43 29.51
CA THR A 381 -0.64 31.15 30.35
C THR A 381 0.42 30.19 30.95
N ASN A 382 0.59 28.99 30.38
CA ASN A 382 1.56 28.00 30.86
C ASN A 382 2.94 28.15 30.21
N GLU A 383 3.07 28.98 29.16
CA GLU A 383 4.28 29.13 28.33
C GLU A 383 4.79 27.76 27.81
N SER A 384 3.86 26.83 27.55
CA SER A 384 4.12 25.44 27.18
C SER A 384 3.28 25.04 25.97
N SER A 385 3.78 24.11 25.15
CA SER A 385 3.09 23.64 23.95
C SER A 385 1.71 23.08 24.28
N ASP A 386 0.65 23.56 23.63
CA ASP A 386 -0.72 23.06 23.78
C ASP A 386 -1.35 22.76 22.41
N ILE A 387 -2.33 21.86 22.40
CA ILE A 387 -2.91 21.33 21.16
C ILE A 387 -4.25 21.98 20.89
N TYR A 388 -4.42 22.42 19.65
CA TYR A 388 -5.59 23.11 19.15
C TYR A 388 -6.15 22.38 17.92
N ARG A 389 -7.48 22.31 17.82
CA ARG A 389 -8.18 21.80 16.64
C ARG A 389 -8.95 22.93 15.98
N ARG A 390 -8.77 23.09 14.67
CA ARG A 390 -9.52 24.05 13.85
C ARG A 390 -10.47 23.32 12.92
N GLU A 391 -11.70 23.83 12.80
CA GLU A 391 -12.59 23.46 11.70
C GLU A 391 -12.38 24.39 10.50
N LEU A 392 -11.99 23.81 9.37
CA LEU A 392 -11.63 24.55 8.15
C LEU A 392 -12.84 25.20 7.46
N SER A 393 -14.06 24.72 7.73
CA SER A 393 -15.29 25.18 7.07
C SER A 393 -15.79 26.55 7.57
N ASN A 394 -15.50 26.88 8.83
CA ASN A 394 -16.08 28.02 9.55
C ASN A 394 -15.05 28.81 10.38
N ASN A 395 -13.78 28.40 10.37
CA ASN A 395 -12.70 28.99 11.16
C ASN A 395 -12.94 28.97 12.69
N ASN A 396 -13.66 27.95 13.18
CA ASN A 396 -13.80 27.70 14.62
C ASN A 396 -12.56 26.99 15.18
N TRP A 397 -12.21 27.30 16.43
CA TRP A 397 -11.04 26.75 17.12
C TRP A 397 -11.46 26.16 18.45
N GLU A 398 -10.94 24.99 18.76
CA GLU A 398 -11.21 24.27 19.99
C GLU A 398 -9.90 23.84 20.63
N TRP A 399 -9.70 24.26 21.87
CA TRP A 399 -8.55 23.88 22.68
C TRP A 399 -8.70 22.43 23.15
N VAL A 400 -7.81 21.55 22.67
CA VAL A 400 -7.87 20.09 22.84
C VAL A 400 -7.30 19.66 24.19
N THR A 401 -6.31 20.38 24.68
CA THR A 401 -5.56 20.07 25.92
C THR A 401 -6.02 20.90 27.11
N ARG A 402 -7.11 21.67 26.96
CA ARG A 402 -7.78 22.33 28.09
C ARG A 402 -8.19 21.31 29.17
N ARG A 403 -7.96 21.64 30.44
CA ARG A 403 -8.37 20.80 31.58
C ARG A 403 -9.90 20.66 31.63
N PRO A 404 -10.44 19.56 32.19
CA PRO A 404 -11.88 19.45 32.48
C PRO A 404 -12.43 20.54 33.41
N ALA A 405 -11.57 21.13 34.26
CA ALA A 405 -11.91 22.27 35.12
C ALA A 405 -11.82 23.64 34.41
N GLY A 406 -11.40 23.68 33.14
CA GLY A 406 -11.03 24.87 32.39
C GLY A 406 -9.56 25.26 32.54
N GLY A 407 -9.04 25.98 31.55
CA GLY A 407 -7.66 26.48 31.51
C GLY A 407 -6.62 25.52 30.90
N PRO A 408 -5.37 25.99 30.76
CA PRO A 408 -4.25 25.30 30.10
C PRO A 408 -3.75 24.13 30.93
N SER A 409 -3.25 23.08 30.31
CA SER A 409 -2.52 22.03 31.03
C SER A 409 -1.25 22.61 31.68
N ALA A 410 -0.82 22.13 32.86
CA ALA A 410 0.37 22.70 33.50
C ALA A 410 1.70 22.33 32.80
N ALA A 411 1.72 21.26 32.02
CA ALA A 411 2.93 20.69 31.42
C ALA A 411 2.95 20.71 29.89
N GLY A 412 1.89 21.24 29.27
CA GLY A 412 1.70 21.15 27.83
C GLY A 412 1.37 19.74 27.33
N ALA A 413 1.31 19.61 26.01
CA ALA A 413 1.07 18.37 25.29
C ALA A 413 1.58 18.49 23.84
N THR A 414 2.05 17.37 23.29
CA THR A 414 2.73 17.33 22.00
C THR A 414 2.21 16.21 21.10
N GLU A 415 2.65 16.19 19.84
CA GLU A 415 2.43 15.09 18.88
C GLU A 415 0.94 14.74 18.64
N PRO A 416 0.09 15.69 18.23
CA PRO A 416 -1.32 15.42 17.92
C PRO A 416 -1.50 14.39 16.80
N THR A 417 -2.42 13.45 16.99
CA THR A 417 -3.01 12.63 15.91
C THR A 417 -4.52 12.58 16.03
N ILE A 418 -5.23 12.53 14.89
CA ILE A 418 -6.66 12.85 14.81
C ILE A 418 -7.47 11.76 14.10
N SER A 419 -8.68 11.47 14.59
CA SER A 419 -9.61 10.51 13.97
C SER A 419 -10.17 11.02 12.63
N ARG A 420 -10.83 10.14 11.86
CA ARG A 420 -11.41 10.48 10.55
C ARG A 420 -12.35 11.67 10.62
N ASP A 421 -13.20 11.70 11.65
CA ASP A 421 -14.22 12.74 11.88
C ASP A 421 -13.72 13.92 12.73
N GLY A 422 -12.44 13.90 13.16
CA GLY A 422 -11.88 14.86 14.08
C GLY A 422 -12.50 14.89 15.49
N GLY A 423 -13.31 13.88 15.85
CA GLY A 423 -13.97 13.79 17.16
C GLY A 423 -13.07 13.28 18.29
N LEU A 424 -12.01 12.54 17.95
CA LEU A 424 -11.03 11.98 18.89
C LEU A 424 -9.62 12.42 18.49
N ILE A 425 -8.85 12.94 19.44
CA ILE A 425 -7.45 13.36 19.22
C ILE A 425 -6.56 12.69 20.27
N ALA A 426 -5.57 11.93 19.82
CA ALA A 426 -4.52 11.37 20.68
C ALA A 426 -3.30 12.29 20.71
N PHE A 427 -2.62 12.37 21.85
CA PHE A 427 -1.46 13.23 22.06
C PHE A 427 -0.58 12.72 23.22
N ALA A 428 0.67 13.16 23.27
CA ALA A 428 1.60 12.89 24.35
C ALA A 428 1.61 14.04 25.39
N SER A 429 1.77 13.76 26.68
CA SER A 429 1.91 14.78 27.72
C SER A 429 2.50 14.18 29.02
N THR A 430 3.23 14.98 29.79
CA THR A 430 3.66 14.64 31.17
C THR A 430 2.70 15.18 32.24
N SER A 431 1.53 15.68 31.84
CA SER A 431 0.56 16.30 32.74
C SER A 431 -0.22 15.27 33.58
N ALA A 432 0.16 15.16 34.86
CA ALA A 432 -0.58 14.42 35.86
C ALA A 432 -2.03 14.94 36.07
N GLU A 433 -2.37 16.14 35.56
CA GLU A 433 -3.68 16.78 35.73
C GLU A 433 -4.75 16.23 34.78
N PHE A 434 -4.33 15.48 33.75
CA PHE A 434 -5.22 14.73 32.88
C PHE A 434 -5.64 13.39 33.48
N ASP A 435 -4.99 12.93 34.56
CA ASP A 435 -5.45 11.77 35.32
C ASP A 435 -6.41 12.21 36.44
N LEU A 436 -7.61 11.61 36.43
CA LEU A 436 -8.58 11.77 37.52
C LEU A 436 -8.36 10.76 38.66
N ASN A 437 -7.40 9.84 38.52
CA ASN A 437 -6.94 8.93 39.55
C ASN A 437 -5.56 9.38 40.05
N ALA A 438 -5.47 9.84 41.31
CA ALA A 438 -4.25 10.40 41.91
C ALA A 438 -3.15 9.36 42.25
N SER A 439 -2.97 8.33 41.41
CA SER A 439 -1.96 7.27 41.57
C SER A 439 -0.73 7.48 40.70
N ASP A 440 -0.82 8.33 39.67
CA ASP A 440 0.34 8.71 38.89
C ASP A 440 1.16 9.77 39.65
N THR A 441 2.35 9.36 40.07
CA THR A 441 3.31 10.20 40.79
C THR A 441 4.65 10.31 40.09
N ALA A 442 4.76 9.79 38.87
CA ALA A 442 5.94 9.91 38.03
C ALA A 442 5.75 11.05 37.04
N LEU A 443 6.84 11.74 36.67
CA LEU A 443 6.83 12.73 35.59
C LEU A 443 7.05 12.04 34.23
N THR A 444 6.45 10.87 34.04
CA THR A 444 6.54 10.10 32.80
C THR A 444 5.66 10.70 31.72
N GLN A 445 6.09 10.61 30.46
CA GLN A 445 5.28 10.99 29.32
C GLN A 445 4.23 9.90 29.06
N ASP A 446 2.98 10.31 28.87
CA ASP A 446 1.83 9.45 28.66
C ASP A 446 1.06 9.85 27.42
N ILE A 447 0.41 8.85 26.79
CA ILE A 447 -0.51 9.06 25.68
C ILE A 447 -1.93 9.20 26.20
N PHE A 448 -2.54 10.33 25.89
CA PHE A 448 -3.92 10.66 26.20
C PHE A 448 -4.77 10.74 24.93
N VAL A 449 -6.08 10.63 25.08
CA VAL A 449 -7.08 10.86 24.03
C VAL A 449 -8.15 11.81 24.54
N ARG A 450 -8.30 12.96 23.89
CA ARG A 450 -9.43 13.89 24.06
C ARG A 450 -10.60 13.44 23.18
N ASP A 451 -11.78 13.38 23.78
CA ASP A 451 -13.06 13.29 23.09
C ASP A 451 -13.69 14.69 23.03
N MET A 452 -13.81 15.23 21.82
CA MET A 452 -14.34 16.57 21.56
C MET A 452 -15.85 16.67 21.79
N ALA A 453 -16.58 15.55 21.79
CA ALA A 453 -18.04 15.52 21.98
C ALA A 453 -18.44 15.41 23.45
N SER A 454 -17.70 14.63 24.26
CA SER A 454 -17.92 14.54 25.71
C SER A 454 -17.06 15.50 26.54
N ASP A 455 -16.13 16.20 25.88
CA ASP A 455 -15.10 17.07 26.48
C ASP A 455 -14.17 16.39 27.49
N SER A 456 -14.05 15.06 27.41
CA SER A 456 -13.26 14.24 28.34
C SER A 456 -11.87 13.91 27.79
N ILE A 457 -10.89 13.80 28.70
CA ILE A 457 -9.56 13.24 28.41
C ILE A 457 -9.47 11.86 29.06
N THR A 458 -8.90 10.89 28.36
CA THR A 458 -8.67 9.52 28.86
C THR A 458 -7.24 9.08 28.52
N ARG A 459 -6.52 8.47 29.46
CA ARG A 459 -5.19 7.88 29.21
C ARG A 459 -5.34 6.61 28.35
N ALA A 460 -4.59 6.53 27.26
CA ALA A 460 -4.51 5.37 26.38
C ALA A 460 -3.27 4.49 26.69
N SER A 461 -2.18 5.09 27.15
CA SER A 461 -1.00 4.44 27.75
C SER A 461 -1.35 3.84 29.12
N VAL A 462 -2.06 2.71 29.10
CA VAL A 462 -2.38 1.94 30.30
C VAL A 462 -2.13 0.46 30.07
N ALA A 463 -1.71 -0.24 31.13
CA ALA A 463 -1.53 -1.67 31.12
C ALA A 463 -2.87 -2.41 30.93
N PRO A 464 -2.88 -3.69 30.49
CA PRO A 464 -4.12 -4.46 30.28
C PRO A 464 -4.99 -4.64 31.54
N ASN A 465 -4.43 -4.45 32.72
CA ASN A 465 -5.11 -4.48 34.01
C ASN A 465 -5.66 -3.11 34.47
N GLY A 466 -5.48 -2.06 33.66
CA GLY A 466 -5.96 -0.70 33.92
C GLY A 466 -5.05 0.18 34.77
N PHE A 467 -3.87 -0.30 35.19
CA PHE A 467 -2.88 0.54 35.86
C PHE A 467 -2.06 1.37 34.85
N VAL A 468 -1.50 2.47 35.35
CA VAL A 468 -0.58 3.36 34.64
C VAL A 468 0.68 2.60 34.17
N LEU A 469 1.24 3.00 33.03
CA LEU A 469 2.49 2.43 32.52
C LEU A 469 3.70 2.88 33.37
N ASN A 470 4.70 2.02 33.52
CA ASN A 470 5.85 2.28 34.41
C ASN A 470 7.08 2.89 33.72
N GLY A 471 6.88 3.56 32.57
CA GLY A 471 7.89 4.18 31.74
C GLY A 471 7.24 5.09 30.69
N ASP A 472 8.05 5.89 30.01
CA ASP A 472 7.58 6.90 29.05
C ASP A 472 6.84 6.27 27.86
N SER A 473 5.90 7.03 27.28
CA SER A 473 5.11 6.68 26.09
C SER A 473 5.00 7.88 25.16
N TYR A 474 5.31 7.67 23.88
CA TYR A 474 5.46 8.72 22.86
C TYR A 474 5.09 8.24 21.46
N SER A 475 5.10 9.16 20.48
CA SER A 475 4.75 8.94 19.07
C SER A 475 3.39 8.25 18.86
N PRO A 476 2.28 8.83 19.36
CA PRO A 476 0.95 8.23 19.23
C PRO A 476 0.49 8.21 17.76
N ARG A 477 -0.35 7.24 17.43
CA ARG A 477 -1.14 7.16 16.19
C ARG A 477 -2.54 6.65 16.52
N ILE A 478 -3.57 7.22 15.92
CA ILE A 478 -4.97 6.86 16.19
C ILE A 478 -5.67 6.36 14.92
N SER A 479 -6.48 5.29 15.03
CA SER A 479 -7.27 4.78 13.90
C SER A 479 -8.40 5.75 13.51
N ALA A 480 -8.96 5.63 12.31
CA ALA A 480 -10.06 6.49 11.84
C ALA A 480 -11.28 6.51 12.78
N SER A 481 -11.54 5.38 13.46
CA SER A 481 -12.59 5.20 14.47
C SER A 481 -12.22 5.66 15.89
N GLY A 482 -10.96 6.04 16.12
CA GLY A 482 -10.37 6.35 17.43
C GLY A 482 -10.43 5.23 18.49
N ARG A 483 -10.69 4.00 18.04
CA ARG A 483 -10.70 2.80 18.89
C ARG A 483 -9.29 2.26 19.14
N MET A 484 -8.48 2.18 18.10
CA MET A 484 -7.11 1.67 18.19
C MET A 484 -6.17 2.85 18.32
N VAL A 485 -5.27 2.79 19.30
CA VAL A 485 -4.17 3.77 19.45
C VAL A 485 -2.87 3.00 19.52
N ALA A 486 -1.96 3.29 18.59
CA ALA A 486 -0.59 2.78 18.61
C ALA A 486 0.34 3.84 19.24
N TYR A 487 1.37 3.40 19.95
CA TYR A 487 2.39 4.26 20.55
C TYR A 487 3.66 3.48 20.87
N LEU A 488 4.79 4.17 20.93
CA LEU A 488 6.04 3.64 21.47
C LEU A 488 6.04 3.81 22.99
N THR A 489 6.63 2.87 23.73
CA THR A 489 6.80 2.99 25.17
C THR A 489 7.99 2.19 25.69
N ASP A 490 8.67 2.69 26.72
CA ASP A 490 9.75 1.98 27.43
C ASP A 490 9.24 1.22 28.68
N ALA A 491 7.92 1.11 28.84
CA ALA A 491 7.25 0.59 30.03
C ALA A 491 7.11 -0.95 30.06
N THR A 492 7.89 -1.58 30.94
CA THR A 492 7.91 -3.06 31.16
C THR A 492 6.60 -3.68 31.66
N ASN A 493 5.52 -2.90 31.82
CA ASN A 493 4.18 -3.39 32.20
C ASN A 493 3.14 -3.21 31.09
N ALA A 494 3.53 -2.75 29.90
CA ALA A 494 2.63 -2.55 28.77
C ALA A 494 2.05 -3.85 28.22
N VAL A 495 2.81 -4.96 28.29
CA VAL A 495 2.33 -6.32 27.99
C VAL A 495 2.84 -7.34 29.03
N PRO A 496 2.17 -8.51 29.18
CA PRO A 496 2.67 -9.55 30.07
C PRO A 496 4.02 -10.11 29.59
N SER A 497 4.93 -10.33 30.54
CA SER A 497 6.26 -10.95 30.34
C SER A 497 7.30 -10.14 29.59
N ASP A 498 7.10 -8.84 29.38
CA ASP A 498 8.11 -7.92 28.84
C ASP A 498 9.35 -7.83 29.75
N ALA A 499 10.52 -8.22 29.23
CA ALA A 499 11.76 -8.34 29.98
C ALA A 499 12.85 -7.35 29.52
N ALA A 500 13.05 -6.34 30.38
CA ALA A 500 13.97 -5.19 30.26
C ALA A 500 13.39 -4.02 29.45
N GLY A 501 13.43 -2.81 30.04
CA GLY A 501 12.89 -1.58 29.47
C GLY A 501 13.57 -1.21 28.16
N ARG A 502 12.96 -1.68 27.07
CA ARG A 502 13.27 -1.39 25.67
C ARG A 502 12.04 -0.73 25.08
N THR A 503 12.24 0.07 24.05
CA THR A 503 11.14 0.72 23.34
C THR A 503 10.29 -0.30 22.59
N ASP A 504 9.00 -0.29 22.89
CA ASP A 504 8.02 -1.25 22.43
C ASP A 504 6.90 -0.56 21.65
N LEU A 505 6.61 -1.01 20.42
CA LEU A 505 5.41 -0.56 19.70
C LEU A 505 4.18 -1.33 20.19
N ILE A 506 3.34 -0.66 20.95
CA ILE A 506 2.10 -1.18 21.52
C ILE A 506 0.91 -0.63 20.76
N VAL A 507 -0.10 -1.47 20.54
CA VAL A 507 -1.43 -1.06 20.05
C VAL A 507 -2.49 -1.38 21.09
N ARG A 508 -3.20 -0.35 21.54
CA ARG A 508 -4.29 -0.38 22.53
C ARG A 508 -5.64 -0.45 21.82
N ASP A 509 -6.42 -1.51 22.07
CA ASP A 509 -7.86 -1.52 21.78
C ASP A 509 -8.60 -0.85 22.95
N ARG A 510 -8.93 0.44 22.80
CA ARG A 510 -9.56 1.26 23.85
C ARG A 510 -10.95 0.73 24.26
N THR A 511 -11.63 -0.02 23.38
CA THR A 511 -12.95 -0.61 23.68
C THR A 511 -12.83 -1.92 24.45
N ARG A 512 -11.86 -2.78 24.10
CA ARG A 512 -11.65 -4.07 24.80
C ARG A 512 -10.76 -3.97 26.04
N GLY A 513 -9.98 -2.90 26.17
CA GLY A 513 -9.03 -2.74 27.26
C GLY A 513 -7.78 -3.62 27.14
N THR A 514 -7.40 -4.02 25.93
CA THR A 514 -6.29 -4.93 25.65
C THR A 514 -5.13 -4.25 24.93
N ASN A 515 -3.89 -4.64 25.25
CA ASN A 515 -2.68 -4.22 24.55
C ASN A 515 -2.17 -5.35 23.65
N THR A 516 -1.64 -5.00 22.48
CA THR A 516 -0.95 -5.92 21.57
C THR A 516 0.38 -5.32 21.18
N ARG A 517 1.48 -6.00 21.53
CA ARG A 517 2.83 -5.67 21.07
C ARG A 517 2.92 -5.96 19.57
N ALA A 518 3.06 -4.93 18.75
CA ALA A 518 3.11 -5.05 17.29
C ALA A 518 4.51 -5.43 16.80
N ALA A 519 5.55 -4.76 17.30
CA ALA A 519 6.93 -5.11 16.98
C ALA A 519 7.36 -6.36 17.76
N VAL A 520 7.40 -7.50 17.06
CA VAL A 520 7.84 -8.79 17.59
C VAL A 520 8.65 -9.46 16.48
N ALA A 521 9.80 -10.04 16.82
CA ALA A 521 10.64 -10.70 15.83
C ALA A 521 9.94 -11.91 15.19
N PRO A 522 10.31 -12.31 13.96
CA PRO A 522 9.74 -13.46 13.27
C PRO A 522 9.70 -14.80 14.04
N ASP A 523 10.64 -15.01 14.96
CA ASP A 523 10.72 -16.19 15.83
C ASP A 523 9.98 -16.02 17.17
N ILE A 524 9.18 -14.95 17.31
CA ILE A 524 8.47 -14.54 18.53
C ILE A 524 9.42 -14.15 19.68
N SER A 525 10.70 -13.92 19.41
CA SER A 525 11.66 -13.43 20.41
C SER A 525 11.54 -11.93 20.66
N GLU A 526 12.06 -11.48 21.81
CA GLU A 526 12.18 -10.06 22.14
C GLU A 526 13.29 -9.41 21.34
N SER A 527 12.91 -8.52 20.44
CA SER A 527 13.85 -7.60 19.80
C SER A 527 14.66 -6.81 20.81
N SER A 528 15.95 -6.61 20.52
CA SER A 528 16.79 -5.61 21.18
C SER A 528 16.94 -4.32 20.36
N ALA A 529 16.11 -4.14 19.33
CA ALA A 529 16.14 -2.99 18.44
C ALA A 529 15.70 -1.68 19.11
N PHE A 530 16.25 -0.56 18.63
CA PHE A 530 15.55 0.71 18.67
C PHE A 530 14.45 0.71 17.60
N ILE A 531 13.24 1.15 17.97
CA ILE A 531 12.05 1.15 17.12
C ILE A 531 11.58 2.59 16.99
N ASP A 532 11.27 3.01 15.76
CA ASP A 532 10.87 4.37 15.44
C ASP A 532 9.77 4.40 14.36
N SER A 533 9.23 5.59 14.08
CA SER A 533 8.26 5.86 13.02
C SER A 533 7.04 4.92 13.06
N PRO A 534 6.29 4.87 14.18
CA PRO A 534 5.11 4.01 14.27
C PRO A 534 4.05 4.47 13.28
N VAL A 535 3.41 3.51 12.61
CA VAL A 535 2.25 3.75 11.75
C VAL A 535 1.08 2.87 12.17
N LEU A 536 -0.13 3.37 11.99
CA LEU A 536 -1.38 2.64 12.23
C LEU A 536 -2.33 2.92 11.06
N SER A 537 -2.74 1.87 10.37
CA SER A 537 -3.78 1.91 9.34
C SER A 537 -5.10 2.46 9.89
N ALA A 538 -5.86 3.13 9.04
CA ALA A 538 -7.11 3.78 9.43
C ALA A 538 -8.17 2.79 9.96
N ASP A 539 -8.22 1.55 9.46
CA ASP A 539 -9.09 0.49 10.00
C ASP A 539 -8.60 -0.12 11.33
N GLY A 540 -7.37 0.20 11.74
CA GLY A 540 -6.75 -0.25 12.98
C GLY A 540 -6.28 -1.71 12.96
N LYS A 541 -6.22 -2.38 11.81
CA LYS A 541 -5.81 -3.79 11.68
C LYS A 541 -4.34 -3.98 11.30
N TYR A 542 -3.65 -2.95 10.87
CA TYR A 542 -2.23 -2.99 10.52
C TYR A 542 -1.47 -1.92 11.29
N ALA A 543 -0.36 -2.30 11.91
CA ALA A 543 0.64 -1.38 12.43
C ALA A 543 2.01 -1.67 11.82
N GLY A 544 2.83 -0.64 11.67
CA GLY A 544 4.18 -0.74 11.15
C GLY A 544 5.14 0.14 11.92
N TRP A 545 6.43 -0.08 11.67
CA TRP A 545 7.54 0.57 12.36
C TRP A 545 8.82 0.45 11.55
N SER A 546 9.80 1.29 11.87
CA SER A 546 11.17 1.18 11.37
C SER A 546 12.14 0.72 12.47
N THR A 547 13.23 0.05 12.09
CA THR A 547 14.30 -0.46 13.00
C THR A 547 15.63 -0.57 12.25
N ALA A 548 16.76 -0.34 12.91
CA ALA A 548 18.10 -0.53 12.33
C ALA A 548 18.73 -1.91 12.58
N THR A 549 17.98 -2.85 13.19
CA THR A 549 18.47 -4.22 13.41
C THR A 549 17.61 -5.25 12.69
N SER A 550 18.28 -6.14 11.95
CA SER A 550 17.75 -7.33 11.30
C SER A 550 16.66 -8.05 12.10
N TYR A 551 15.43 -7.98 11.60
CA TYR A 551 14.40 -8.97 11.95
C TYR A 551 14.43 -10.18 11.02
N THR A 552 15.10 -10.10 9.87
CA THR A 552 15.02 -11.10 8.79
C THR A 552 16.32 -11.91 8.67
N PRO A 553 16.28 -13.25 8.82
CA PRO A 553 17.48 -14.10 8.78
C PRO A 553 18.25 -14.01 7.46
N GLY A 554 19.32 -13.21 7.44
CA GLY A 554 20.17 -12.99 6.26
C GLY A 554 20.46 -11.52 5.96
N ASP A 555 19.68 -10.57 6.52
CA ASP A 555 20.12 -9.19 6.57
C ASP A 555 21.38 -9.07 7.46
N THR A 556 22.31 -8.24 7.00
CA THR A 556 23.62 -7.97 7.61
C THR A 556 24.10 -6.53 7.45
N ASP A 557 23.30 -5.64 6.84
CA ASP A 557 23.78 -4.29 6.48
C ASP A 557 23.67 -3.28 7.64
N ASN A 558 22.78 -3.52 8.61
CA ASN A 558 22.47 -2.65 9.76
C ASN A 558 21.90 -1.27 9.33
N VAL A 559 21.24 -1.22 8.18
CA VAL A 559 20.47 -0.08 7.71
C VAL A 559 19.07 -0.11 8.36
N GLN A 560 18.35 1.01 8.32
CA GLN A 560 16.98 1.04 8.81
C GLN A 560 16.03 0.36 7.81
N ASP A 561 15.26 -0.62 8.29
CA ASP A 561 14.21 -1.32 7.55
C ASP A 561 12.82 -0.98 8.10
N SER A 562 11.80 -0.93 7.24
CA SER A 562 10.39 -0.82 7.63
C SER A 562 9.68 -2.16 7.60
N PHE A 563 8.78 -2.35 8.57
CA PHE A 563 7.97 -3.56 8.73
C PHE A 563 6.50 -3.20 8.84
N LEU A 564 5.64 -4.05 8.26
CA LEU A 564 4.19 -3.99 8.47
C LEU A 564 3.70 -5.31 9.08
N ARG A 565 2.86 -5.22 10.11
CA ARG A 565 2.21 -6.35 10.76
C ARG A 565 0.70 -6.18 10.80
N PHE A 566 0.01 -7.25 10.43
CA PHE A 566 -1.41 -7.43 10.68
C PHE A 566 -1.67 -7.79 12.15
N LEU A 567 -2.52 -7.01 12.81
CA LEU A 567 -2.89 -7.08 14.22
C LEU A 567 -4.12 -7.98 14.46
N ALA A 568 -4.97 -8.14 13.44
CA ALA A 568 -6.34 -8.66 13.61
C ALA A 568 -6.46 -10.17 13.32
N SER A 569 -5.89 -11.02 14.17
CA SER A 569 -6.26 -12.44 14.21
C SER A 569 -7.56 -12.66 14.99
N ASP A 570 -8.70 -12.26 14.42
CA ASP A 570 -10.01 -12.73 14.91
C ASP A 570 -10.20 -14.25 14.66
N ILE A 571 -9.38 -14.85 13.77
CA ILE A 571 -9.29 -16.31 13.58
C ILE A 571 -8.43 -16.95 14.67
N SER A 572 -8.99 -17.94 15.38
CA SER A 572 -8.23 -18.86 16.23
C SER A 572 -8.63 -20.30 15.95
N LEU A 573 -7.65 -21.16 15.62
CA LEU A 573 -7.85 -22.60 15.43
C LEU A 573 -7.74 -23.34 16.77
N SER A 574 -8.69 -24.23 17.05
CA SER A 574 -8.72 -25.06 18.26
C SER A 574 -8.52 -26.55 17.99
N SER A 575 -8.83 -27.06 16.79
CA SER A 575 -8.57 -28.47 16.42
C SER A 575 -8.72 -28.75 14.91
N ILE A 576 -8.18 -29.89 14.48
CA ILE A 576 -8.33 -30.45 13.12
C ILE A 576 -8.65 -31.96 13.17
N SER A 577 -9.51 -32.44 12.26
CA SER A 577 -9.88 -33.86 12.12
C SER A 577 -10.29 -34.22 10.69
N PRO A 578 -9.95 -35.41 10.13
CA PRO A 578 -9.08 -36.41 10.72
C PRO A 578 -7.65 -35.87 10.77
N THR A 579 -6.89 -36.34 11.76
CA THR A 579 -5.45 -36.04 11.78
C THR A 579 -4.73 -36.87 10.72
N SER A 580 -5.06 -38.14 10.46
CA SER A 580 -4.34 -38.98 9.49
C SER A 580 -5.21 -39.53 8.37
N PHE A 581 -4.66 -39.63 7.14
CA PHE A 581 -5.28 -40.34 6.02
C PHE A 581 -4.27 -41.03 5.09
N SER A 582 -4.76 -41.93 4.23
CA SER A 582 -3.97 -42.59 3.18
C SER A 582 -4.07 -41.81 1.87
N THR A 583 -2.99 -41.71 1.10
CA THR A 583 -3.02 -41.10 -0.25
C THR A 583 -3.98 -41.79 -1.23
N SER A 584 -4.44 -43.01 -0.91
CA SER A 584 -5.52 -43.71 -1.62
C SER A 584 -6.94 -43.23 -1.25
N SER A 585 -7.08 -42.17 -0.46
CA SER A 585 -8.35 -41.61 0.01
C SER A 585 -8.32 -40.08 -0.02
N ALA A 586 -9.46 -39.48 -0.38
CA ALA A 586 -9.67 -38.04 -0.29
C ALA A 586 -10.59 -37.74 0.91
N PRO A 587 -10.03 -37.53 2.13
CA PRO A 587 -10.85 -37.29 3.32
C PRO A 587 -11.52 -35.92 3.27
N THR A 588 -12.64 -35.79 3.99
CA THR A 588 -13.12 -34.50 4.45
C THR A 588 -12.37 -34.12 5.73
N VAL A 589 -11.56 -33.07 5.64
CA VAL A 589 -10.91 -32.39 6.77
C VAL A 589 -11.90 -31.39 7.38
N THR A 590 -11.91 -31.30 8.69
CA THR A 590 -12.70 -30.38 9.52
C THR A 590 -11.75 -29.61 10.41
N LEU A 591 -11.77 -28.29 10.31
CA LEU A 591 -11.09 -27.36 11.19
C LEU A 591 -12.13 -26.78 12.15
N THR A 592 -11.81 -26.74 13.43
CA THR A 592 -12.63 -26.11 14.48
C THR A 592 -11.88 -24.91 15.02
N GLY A 593 -12.61 -23.83 15.31
CA GLY A 593 -12.03 -22.59 15.80
C GLY A 593 -13.09 -21.54 16.09
N VAL A 594 -12.68 -20.28 16.01
CA VAL A 594 -13.56 -19.10 15.97
C VAL A 594 -13.08 -18.14 14.89
N GLY A 595 -13.98 -17.31 14.36
CA GLY A 595 -13.64 -16.21 13.46
C GLY A 595 -13.51 -16.57 11.97
N PHE A 596 -13.92 -17.77 11.53
CA PHE A 596 -13.99 -18.05 10.10
C PHE A 596 -15.09 -17.22 9.44
N ALA A 597 -14.75 -16.47 8.39
CA ALA A 597 -15.70 -15.79 7.53
C ALA A 597 -16.48 -16.79 6.66
N ASP A 598 -17.64 -16.37 6.12
CA ASP A 598 -18.51 -17.19 5.27
C ASP A 598 -17.84 -17.63 3.95
N ASP A 599 -16.71 -17.00 3.60
CA ASP A 599 -15.88 -17.21 2.41
C ASP A 599 -14.42 -17.60 2.75
N ALA A 600 -14.17 -18.07 3.98
CA ALA A 600 -12.85 -18.52 4.44
C ALA A 600 -12.29 -19.69 3.62
N LEU A 601 -11.00 -19.61 3.28
CA LEU A 601 -10.28 -20.60 2.47
C LEU A 601 -9.22 -21.34 3.30
N PRO A 602 -9.24 -22.69 3.32
CA PRO A 602 -8.12 -23.45 3.84
C PRO A 602 -6.97 -23.48 2.82
N VAL A 603 -5.74 -23.57 3.30
CA VAL A 603 -4.51 -23.69 2.51
C VAL A 603 -3.70 -24.85 3.06
N VAL A 604 -3.08 -25.64 2.18
CA VAL A 604 -2.21 -26.77 2.55
C VAL A 604 -0.92 -26.69 1.74
N ASP A 605 0.23 -27.01 2.33
CA ASP A 605 1.51 -27.11 1.64
C ASP A 605 1.66 -28.43 0.86
N GLY A 606 2.71 -28.55 0.04
CA GLY A 606 3.00 -29.74 -0.78
C GLY A 606 2.76 -29.57 -2.29
N GLN A 607 3.43 -30.40 -3.09
CA GLN A 607 3.40 -30.32 -4.55
C GLN A 607 2.42 -31.33 -5.16
N GLY A 608 1.22 -30.84 -5.53
CA GLY A 608 0.14 -31.67 -6.04
C GLY A 608 -0.94 -31.99 -5.00
N VAL A 609 -1.00 -31.19 -3.94
CA VAL A 609 -2.15 -31.12 -3.02
C VAL A 609 -3.27 -30.30 -3.67
N SER A 610 -4.52 -30.71 -3.46
CA SER A 610 -5.70 -29.99 -3.94
C SER A 610 -6.85 -30.04 -2.92
N ILE A 611 -7.59 -28.94 -2.88
CA ILE A 611 -8.68 -28.66 -1.95
C ILE A 611 -9.97 -28.50 -2.76
N SER A 612 -11.07 -29.07 -2.27
CA SER A 612 -12.40 -28.91 -2.86
C SER A 612 -13.49 -28.95 -1.77
N ASN A 613 -14.74 -28.66 -2.13
CA ASN A 613 -15.90 -28.78 -1.23
C ASN A 613 -15.73 -28.02 0.11
N VAL A 614 -15.20 -26.78 0.06
CA VAL A 614 -15.07 -25.92 1.24
C VAL A 614 -16.47 -25.50 1.70
N VAL A 615 -16.78 -25.72 2.98
CA VAL A 615 -18.05 -25.35 3.62
C VAL A 615 -17.75 -24.82 5.02
N ILE A 616 -18.30 -23.64 5.34
CA ILE A 616 -18.25 -23.04 6.68
C ILE A 616 -19.63 -23.22 7.33
N ASN A 617 -19.66 -23.60 8.61
CA ASN A 617 -20.92 -23.69 9.35
C ASN A 617 -21.38 -22.32 9.85
N ALA A 618 -22.70 -22.12 9.91
CA ALA A 618 -23.33 -20.91 10.43
C ALA A 618 -22.79 -20.56 11.84
N GLY A 619 -22.14 -19.40 11.95
CA GLY A 619 -21.47 -18.94 13.17
C GLY A 619 -19.94 -18.98 13.14
N GLY A 620 -19.30 -19.41 12.04
CA GLY A 620 -17.86 -19.23 11.83
C GLY A 620 -16.96 -20.06 12.75
N THR A 621 -17.46 -21.17 13.30
CA THR A 621 -16.77 -22.02 14.28
C THR A 621 -16.16 -23.30 13.71
N THR A 622 -16.58 -23.72 12.51
CA THR A 622 -15.95 -24.86 11.81
C THR A 622 -15.92 -24.64 10.30
N LEU A 623 -14.82 -25.06 9.67
CA LEU A 623 -14.61 -25.08 8.23
C LEU A 623 -14.27 -26.51 7.81
N THR A 624 -15.04 -27.09 6.88
CA THR A 624 -14.78 -28.43 6.31
C THR A 624 -14.37 -28.34 4.85
N PHE A 625 -13.46 -29.21 4.39
CA PHE A 625 -13.03 -29.31 3.00
C PHE A 625 -12.57 -30.72 2.63
N THR A 626 -12.67 -31.11 1.37
CA THR A 626 -12.10 -32.35 0.84
C THR A 626 -10.65 -32.12 0.40
N LEU A 627 -9.72 -32.92 0.93
CA LEU A 627 -8.29 -32.85 0.65
C LEU A 627 -7.86 -34.03 -0.25
N THR A 628 -7.10 -33.77 -1.31
CA THR A 628 -6.54 -34.81 -2.21
C THR A 628 -5.07 -34.55 -2.46
N ILE A 629 -4.22 -35.56 -2.26
CA ILE A 629 -2.76 -35.50 -2.51
C ILE A 629 -2.43 -36.37 -3.72
N SER A 630 -1.74 -35.80 -4.71
CA SER A 630 -1.30 -36.50 -5.91
C SER A 630 -0.18 -37.53 -5.62
N ALA A 631 -0.12 -38.59 -6.40
CA ALA A 631 0.89 -39.66 -6.25
C ALA A 631 2.34 -39.24 -6.58
N VAL A 632 2.56 -37.99 -7.02
CA VAL A 632 3.88 -37.39 -7.26
C VAL A 632 4.41 -36.54 -6.10
N ASP A 633 3.59 -36.30 -5.06
CA ASP A 633 4.04 -35.55 -3.88
C ASP A 633 4.80 -36.45 -2.88
N SER A 634 5.63 -35.85 -2.04
CA SER A 634 6.35 -36.58 -0.99
C SER A 634 5.40 -36.94 0.17
N ILE A 635 5.22 -38.24 0.44
CA ILE A 635 4.46 -38.72 1.61
C ILE A 635 5.11 -38.19 2.89
N GLY A 636 4.48 -37.24 3.57
CA GLY A 636 5.08 -36.51 4.69
C GLY A 636 4.12 -35.73 5.58
N ARG A 637 4.68 -34.79 6.34
CA ARG A 637 3.94 -33.78 7.11
C ARG A 637 3.43 -32.72 6.14
N HIS A 638 2.17 -32.32 6.30
CA HIS A 638 1.60 -31.17 5.63
C HIS A 638 1.02 -30.22 6.68
N ASP A 639 1.36 -28.93 6.56
CA ASP A 639 0.80 -27.84 7.36
C ASP A 639 -0.47 -27.29 6.70
N ILE A 640 -1.44 -26.93 7.54
CA ILE A 640 -2.77 -26.48 7.12
C ILE A 640 -3.08 -25.17 7.82
N TRP A 641 -3.48 -24.17 7.03
CA TRP A 641 -3.87 -22.85 7.51
C TRP A 641 -5.30 -22.49 7.07
N VAL A 642 -5.87 -21.45 7.67
CA VAL A 642 -7.12 -20.80 7.21
C VAL A 642 -6.89 -19.32 6.98
N ARG A 643 -7.46 -18.81 5.89
CA ARG A 643 -7.46 -17.41 5.49
C ARG A 643 -8.89 -16.91 5.29
N ASN A 644 -9.27 -15.83 5.96
CA ASN A 644 -10.46 -15.05 5.58
C ASN A 644 -10.11 -14.13 4.39
N PRO A 645 -11.01 -13.90 3.43
CA PRO A 645 -10.86 -12.84 2.43
C PRO A 645 -10.80 -11.44 3.06
N GLY A 646 -10.01 -10.54 2.47
CA GLY A 646 -9.83 -9.19 2.99
C GLY A 646 -8.89 -9.05 4.19
N GLY A 647 -8.10 -10.07 4.53
CA GLY A 647 -7.05 -9.96 5.55
C GLY A 647 -5.88 -10.92 5.34
N ALA A 648 -4.71 -10.54 5.84
CA ALA A 648 -3.53 -11.42 5.95
C ALA A 648 -3.64 -12.35 7.18
N SER A 649 -4.86 -12.79 7.49
CA SER A 649 -5.13 -13.67 8.63
C SER A 649 -4.64 -15.08 8.31
N TRP A 650 -3.67 -15.57 9.06
CA TRP A 650 -3.28 -16.97 9.09
C TRP A 650 -3.32 -17.43 10.55
N SER A 651 -3.81 -18.65 10.77
CA SER A 651 -3.55 -19.39 12.01
C SER A 651 -2.88 -20.70 11.62
N ALA A 652 -1.80 -21.03 12.32
CA ALA A 652 -1.07 -22.28 12.17
C ALA A 652 -1.30 -23.14 13.41
N ALA A 653 -1.48 -24.43 13.21
CA ALA A 653 -1.35 -25.44 14.25
C ALA A 653 0.05 -26.06 14.13
N GLY A 654 0.84 -26.13 15.20
CA GLY A 654 2.21 -26.64 15.13
C GLY A 654 2.82 -27.11 16.45
N ALA A 655 3.29 -28.36 16.49
CA ALA A 655 4.40 -28.82 17.35
C ALA A 655 4.94 -30.23 16.98
N ALA A 656 6.27 -30.30 16.74
CA ALA A 656 7.19 -31.45 16.92
C ALA A 656 6.98 -32.82 16.20
N ALA A 657 8.08 -33.55 15.96
CA ALA A 657 8.14 -34.83 15.22
C ALA A 657 8.55 -36.02 16.16
N VAL A 658 8.70 -37.30 15.78
CA VAL A 658 9.01 -38.00 14.50
C VAL A 658 8.46 -39.43 14.53
N GLY A 659 8.07 -40.05 13.39
CA GLY A 659 8.19 -41.52 13.24
C GLY A 659 7.14 -42.32 12.43
N ARG A 660 7.50 -42.73 11.20
CA ARG A 660 6.98 -43.87 10.40
C ARG A 660 5.53 -44.35 10.59
N THR A 661 4.56 -43.55 10.13
CA THR A 661 3.44 -43.96 9.26
C THR A 661 2.74 -42.68 8.77
N GLY A 662 1.91 -42.76 7.73
CA GLY A 662 1.20 -41.59 7.20
C GLY A 662 0.18 -41.05 8.21
N LEU A 663 0.61 -40.10 9.05
CA LEU A 663 -0.21 -39.32 9.96
C LEU A 663 0.10 -37.84 9.72
N LEU A 664 -0.92 -37.02 9.45
CA LEU A 664 -0.86 -35.65 9.94
C LEU A 664 -1.20 -35.74 11.43
N ARG A 665 -0.72 -34.77 12.21
CA ARG A 665 -1.14 -34.55 13.60
C ARG A 665 -0.86 -33.10 13.98
N VAL A 666 -1.61 -32.67 14.99
CA VAL A 666 -1.80 -31.29 15.41
C VAL A 666 -0.74 -30.88 16.43
N GLY A 667 -0.39 -29.59 16.44
CA GLY A 667 -0.09 -28.86 17.68
C GLY A 667 -1.11 -27.76 17.86
#